data_AF-A0A7Y4INJ1-F1
#
_entry.id   AF-A0A7Y4INJ1-F1
#
_cell.length_a   1.000
_cell.length_b   1.000
_cell.length_c   1.000
_cell.angle_alpha   90.00
_cell.angle_beta   90.00
_cell.angle_gamma   90.00
#
_symmetry.space_group_name_H-M   'P 1'
#
loop_
_entity.id
_entity.type
_entity.pdbx_description
1 polymer ?
#
loop_
_entity_poly.entity_id
_entity_poly.type
_entity_poly.pdbx_seq_one_letter_code
_entity_poly.pdbx_strand_id
1 'polypeptide(L)'
;MAAHHTVSASPGKRDSPARPPDGEATKGGESFDPPPKSQSHAALLDFLKARSTGLTLILTVALALGLSLAPVPDALRPLPSLQRGPLPEKLVALVLPTSLSGGRATRPPGEVMTAGAGAAKRPPEETEEEAPADAGALVAEPLPAVPTTPGIGLEELSAPTLARAKDLEALRERMGSQHVDIELNCRKAGPDGSCLEDGLAPYTRALAELREDARRTPVRVVHLGDSLVASDHITDLVRDRLQERFGAGGKGFLFITRPASAGRWTRSGRGSDGWEIERLVDSKWPRDRVGWTGVAFSSEKGSQSTRYDVEGSRVAELFFLAQPASGSVQFSVDGKPLQRIHTRGFSKNKSEAAFARVTLPQGAKSLTLTTSGKVELHGMTLESGTPGVVYDTVGLLGGMAEVYLRAQPAAFRAQLRQRKPSLVVMMVGGNEAFFYSRDRTTLDEVRAQIKELMSRVRTNVPNAACLLMAPIDAGVRTMSGEVVSRRGTQEIGAIYREEARAAGCAFWDAYAAMGGEGSALRWLEEGLMLDDLVHPRARGSDLLGHLFDLSLQRAFAKSRAPLVAAVDPAGLQNADTALARTFDKLKRREAGEPLRVGVAQLGGSHTASHYFTDAVREVLTKRFGAAGRGFIAAGKASPRLEPAGVTRALEGDWTIEDAAKDAPPGGLWGLTGIRAVGGPGAKLRIQFCTDCPEAKETSGRLDLYALDAPDVRAPDIAIDGELLPPDAPPPEPLTAPTVRIRSFPVTGSSHTVEVTAPKDGNVTVLGASLEYDTPGVVYDALGLPGATASTLGAMDAAAVDAQLASRRPDLLVFWYGTNEAGRPDLDASALRRDYTELLTRLRKATNAECLVMGPTDRLTQDANGRWSEAPSLASVLNTLPQVAKDAGCAYWSTRAAMGGERSMLRWQRTQPALGHADGVHLTPEGYARLAGAFSRELLTAYEAHKKAGPTSRVEDN
;
A
#
# COMPACT_ATOMS: atom_id res chain seq x y z
N MET A 1 3.48 27.42 55.29
CA MET A 1 2.50 28.38 55.86
C MET A 1 1.10 27.77 55.75
N ALA A 2 0.09 28.33 56.43
CA ALA A 2 -1.21 27.67 56.65
C ALA A 2 -1.95 27.29 55.34
N ALA A 3 -2.69 26.17 55.17
CA ALA A 3 -3.27 25.13 56.04
C ALA A 3 -4.78 25.26 56.37
N HIS A 4 -5.49 24.13 56.22
CA HIS A 4 -6.75 23.73 56.86
C HIS A 4 -8.08 24.44 56.45
N HIS A 5 -9.28 23.84 56.57
CA HIS A 5 -9.65 22.46 57.00
C HIS A 5 -10.90 21.89 56.28
N THR A 6 -11.52 20.85 56.86
CA THR A 6 -12.44 19.88 56.22
C THR A 6 -13.68 19.58 57.08
N VAL A 7 -14.85 19.39 56.43
CA VAL A 7 -15.96 18.47 56.82
C VAL A 7 -16.69 18.68 58.18
N SER A 8 -18.03 18.83 58.19
CA SER A 8 -18.97 17.80 58.72
C SER A 8 -20.48 18.17 58.72
N ALA A 9 -21.28 17.10 58.66
CA ALA A 9 -22.73 16.81 58.79
C ALA A 9 -23.75 17.74 59.52
N SER A 10 -24.96 17.86 58.91
CA SER A 10 -26.32 17.47 59.41
C SER A 10 -26.93 17.99 60.74
N PRO A 11 -28.26 17.80 61.01
CA PRO A 11 -29.45 17.85 60.13
C PRO A 11 -30.66 18.63 60.74
N GLY A 12 -31.78 18.77 60.01
CA GLY A 12 -33.06 19.28 60.53
C GLY A 12 -34.30 18.65 59.85
N LYS A 13 -35.43 18.54 60.57
CA LYS A 13 -36.72 17.97 60.13
C LYS A 13 -37.89 18.88 60.53
N ARG A 14 -39.10 18.54 60.04
CA ARG A 14 -40.46 18.99 60.46
C ARG A 14 -40.97 20.29 59.83
N ASP A 15 -42.27 20.48 59.58
CA ASP A 15 -43.42 19.55 59.48
C ASP A 15 -44.51 20.19 58.56
N SER A 16 -45.53 19.42 58.15
CA SER A 16 -46.76 19.90 57.45
C SER A 16 -47.88 20.25 58.49
N PRO A 17 -49.18 20.48 58.19
CA PRO A 17 -49.93 20.59 56.90
C PRO A 17 -51.00 21.74 56.84
N ALA A 18 -51.76 21.86 55.73
CA ALA A 18 -53.15 22.39 55.71
C ALA A 18 -53.91 22.09 54.37
N ARG A 19 -55.24 22.12 54.40
CA ARG A 19 -56.28 21.86 53.34
C ARG A 19 -57.66 22.25 53.95
N PRO A 20 -58.84 22.07 53.32
CA PRO A 20 -59.27 22.07 51.89
C PRO A 20 -60.02 23.40 51.63
N PRO A 21 -61.22 23.55 51.00
CA PRO A 21 -61.98 22.79 49.97
C PRO A 21 -62.08 23.62 48.66
N ASP A 22 -62.98 23.45 47.66
CA ASP A 22 -64.15 22.56 47.42
C ASP A 22 -64.18 22.11 45.92
N GLY A 23 -65.22 21.68 45.18
CA GLY A 23 -66.69 21.54 45.33
C GLY A 23 -67.42 22.15 44.10
N GLU A 24 -68.45 21.59 43.47
CA GLU A 24 -69.19 20.32 43.62
C GLU A 24 -69.72 19.84 42.22
N ALA A 25 -70.57 18.80 42.11
CA ALA A 25 -70.88 18.10 40.85
C ALA A 25 -72.39 17.97 40.51
N THR A 26 -72.72 17.59 39.26
CA THR A 26 -74.04 16.99 38.91
C THR A 26 -74.00 16.24 37.57
N LYS A 27 -75.08 15.49 37.23
CA LYS A 27 -75.22 14.61 36.04
C LYS A 27 -76.50 14.94 35.25
N GLY A 28 -76.57 14.52 33.98
CA GLY A 28 -77.81 14.07 33.34
C GLY A 28 -77.97 14.41 31.84
N GLY A 29 -78.74 13.58 31.12
CA GLY A 29 -79.43 14.01 29.89
C GLY A 29 -78.95 13.42 28.55
N GLU A 30 -79.71 12.42 28.08
CA GLU A 30 -79.97 12.04 26.69
C GLU A 30 -80.17 13.25 25.74
N SER A 31 -80.14 13.21 24.40
CA SER A 31 -79.69 12.32 23.31
C SER A 31 -80.37 12.88 22.03
N PHE A 32 -79.72 12.93 20.87
CA PHE A 32 -80.39 13.06 19.56
C PHE A 32 -79.41 12.69 18.43
N ASP A 33 -79.90 11.98 17.42
CA ASP A 33 -79.15 11.48 16.24
C ASP A 33 -80.09 11.53 15.02
N PRO A 34 -79.66 12.06 13.86
CA PRO A 34 -79.54 11.21 12.66
C PRO A 34 -78.52 11.73 11.59
N PRO A 35 -78.37 11.06 10.42
CA PRO A 35 -78.11 9.64 10.19
C PRO A 35 -76.88 9.40 9.24
N PRO A 36 -76.34 8.17 9.12
CA PRO A 36 -75.14 7.90 8.31
C PRO A 36 -75.40 7.72 6.80
N LYS A 37 -74.41 8.01 5.95
CA LYS A 37 -74.40 7.64 4.52
C LYS A 37 -73.08 7.04 4.01
N SER A 38 -73.13 5.74 3.72
CA SER A 38 -72.44 5.00 2.65
C SER A 38 -70.91 5.08 2.48
N GLN A 39 -70.22 3.97 2.76
CA GLN A 39 -68.82 3.69 2.40
C GLN A 39 -68.58 3.40 0.90
N SER A 40 -69.56 3.60 0.01
CA SER A 40 -69.54 3.08 -1.37
C SER A 40 -68.57 3.79 -2.33
N HIS A 41 -68.20 5.05 -2.08
CA HIS A 41 -67.40 5.84 -3.01
C HIS A 41 -65.91 5.45 -3.08
N ALA A 42 -65.32 4.99 -1.97
CA ALA A 42 -63.91 4.61 -1.93
C ALA A 42 -63.66 3.31 -2.73
N ALA A 43 -64.49 2.29 -2.50
CA ALA A 43 -64.38 1.00 -3.18
C ALA A 43 -64.51 1.12 -4.72
N LEU A 44 -65.36 2.02 -5.21
CA LEU A 44 -65.52 2.25 -6.66
C LEU A 44 -64.27 2.88 -7.29
N LEU A 45 -63.61 3.81 -6.59
CA LEU A 45 -62.40 4.47 -7.07
C LEU A 45 -61.20 3.52 -7.14
N ASP A 46 -61.02 2.66 -6.14
CA ASP A 46 -59.92 1.68 -6.17
C ASP A 46 -60.21 0.51 -7.12
N PHE A 47 -61.48 0.11 -7.32
CA PHE A 47 -61.87 -0.83 -8.38
C PHE A 47 -61.57 -0.30 -9.79
N LEU A 48 -61.80 1.01 -10.03
CA LEU A 48 -61.46 1.66 -11.30
C LEU A 48 -59.95 1.81 -11.50
N LYS A 49 -59.19 2.17 -10.45
CA LYS A 49 -57.71 2.18 -10.52
C LYS A 49 -57.15 0.80 -10.84
N ALA A 50 -57.58 -0.25 -10.13
CA ALA A 50 -57.09 -1.61 -10.34
C ALA A 50 -57.35 -2.14 -11.77
N ARG A 51 -58.42 -1.70 -12.43
CA ARG A 51 -58.69 -2.04 -13.83
C ARG A 51 -57.93 -1.20 -14.85
N SER A 52 -57.58 0.05 -14.53
CA SER A 52 -56.88 0.95 -15.46
C SER A 52 -55.49 0.45 -15.88
N THR A 53 -54.66 -0.01 -14.95
CA THR A 53 -53.33 -0.58 -15.26
C THR A 53 -53.41 -1.84 -16.10
N GLY A 54 -54.37 -2.73 -15.82
CA GLY A 54 -54.63 -3.92 -16.63
C GLY A 54 -55.06 -3.57 -18.06
N LEU A 55 -55.99 -2.61 -18.21
CA LEU A 55 -56.48 -2.19 -19.53
C LEU A 55 -55.37 -1.50 -20.35
N THR A 56 -54.57 -0.63 -19.73
CA THR A 56 -53.43 0.04 -20.39
C THR A 56 -52.37 -0.97 -20.83
N LEU A 57 -52.06 -1.98 -20.01
CA LEU A 57 -51.09 -3.02 -20.40
C LEU A 57 -51.61 -3.84 -21.59
N ILE A 58 -52.88 -4.27 -21.56
CA ILE A 58 -53.52 -5.00 -22.66
C ILE A 58 -53.55 -4.16 -23.93
N LEU A 59 -53.92 -2.88 -23.85
CA LEU A 59 -53.92 -1.96 -24.99
C LEU A 59 -52.50 -1.72 -25.55
N THR A 60 -51.49 -1.62 -24.68
CA THR A 60 -50.09 -1.44 -25.10
C THR A 60 -49.56 -2.67 -25.82
N VAL A 61 -49.85 -3.87 -25.28
CA VAL A 61 -49.49 -5.15 -25.91
C VAL A 61 -50.24 -5.36 -27.23
N ALA A 62 -51.53 -5.05 -27.28
CA ALA A 62 -52.33 -5.13 -28.51
C ALA A 62 -51.86 -4.15 -29.60
N LEU A 63 -51.49 -2.92 -29.20
CA LEU A 63 -50.92 -1.92 -30.12
C LEU A 63 -49.53 -2.34 -30.62
N ALA A 64 -48.68 -2.90 -29.76
CA ALA A 64 -47.37 -3.41 -30.14
C ALA A 64 -47.47 -4.61 -31.09
N LEU A 65 -48.40 -5.54 -30.86
CA LEU A 65 -48.73 -6.64 -31.77
C LEU A 65 -49.27 -6.12 -33.11
N GLY A 66 -50.21 -5.18 -33.08
CA GLY A 66 -50.78 -4.56 -34.28
C GLY A 66 -49.73 -3.88 -35.15
N LEU A 67 -48.87 -3.03 -34.56
CA LEU A 67 -47.77 -2.37 -35.26
C LEU A 67 -46.71 -3.34 -35.80
N SER A 68 -46.50 -4.49 -35.13
CA SER A 68 -45.54 -5.50 -35.57
C SER A 68 -46.07 -6.43 -36.68
N LEU A 69 -47.38 -6.44 -36.90
CA LEU A 69 -48.04 -7.21 -37.96
C LEU A 69 -48.51 -6.33 -39.14
N ALA A 70 -48.63 -5.02 -38.94
CA ALA A 70 -48.97 -4.05 -39.97
C ALA A 70 -47.87 -3.86 -41.04
N PRO A 71 -48.20 -3.43 -42.27
CA PRO A 71 -47.24 -3.18 -43.36
C PRO A 71 -46.47 -1.86 -43.19
N VAL A 72 -45.88 -1.63 -42.01
CA VAL A 72 -44.98 -0.50 -41.72
C VAL A 72 -43.50 -0.91 -41.87
N PRO A 73 -42.55 0.03 -42.07
CA PRO A 73 -41.12 -0.28 -42.15
C PRO A 73 -40.57 -0.93 -40.87
N ASP A 74 -39.61 -1.85 -41.00
CA ASP A 74 -39.09 -2.65 -39.86
C ASP A 74 -38.55 -1.81 -38.70
N ALA A 75 -37.94 -0.65 -38.97
CA ALA A 75 -37.40 0.25 -37.95
C ALA A 75 -38.48 0.87 -37.03
N LEU A 76 -39.77 0.76 -37.38
CA LEU A 76 -40.91 1.22 -36.58
C LEU A 76 -41.73 0.07 -35.97
N ARG A 77 -41.28 -1.18 -36.11
CA ARG A 77 -41.97 -2.36 -35.55
C ARG A 77 -41.42 -2.68 -34.15
N PRO A 78 -42.27 -2.77 -33.12
CA PRO A 78 -41.83 -3.17 -31.77
C PRO A 78 -41.26 -4.60 -31.69
N LEU A 79 -41.79 -5.54 -32.50
CA LEU A 79 -41.44 -6.97 -32.47
C LEU A 79 -41.32 -7.55 -33.90
N PRO A 80 -40.29 -7.18 -34.69
CA PRO A 80 -40.15 -7.61 -36.09
C PRO A 80 -39.93 -9.12 -36.27
N SER A 81 -39.66 -9.86 -35.20
CA SER A 81 -39.51 -11.32 -35.19
C SER A 81 -40.84 -12.09 -35.37
N LEU A 82 -41.99 -11.41 -35.34
CA LEU A 82 -43.31 -12.04 -35.48
C LEU A 82 -43.66 -12.48 -36.92
N GLN A 83 -43.13 -11.83 -37.97
CA GLN A 83 -43.46 -12.16 -39.36
C GLN A 83 -42.73 -13.39 -39.94
N ARG A 84 -41.95 -14.14 -39.13
CA ARG A 84 -41.17 -15.31 -39.58
C ARG A 84 -41.61 -16.58 -38.84
N GLY A 85 -42.14 -17.57 -39.55
CA GLY A 85 -42.66 -18.82 -38.98
C GLY A 85 -44.11 -18.73 -38.46
N PRO A 86 -44.67 -19.83 -37.94
CA PRO A 86 -46.08 -19.91 -37.54
C PRO A 86 -46.42 -19.02 -36.32
N LEU A 87 -47.50 -18.24 -36.43
CA LEU A 87 -47.96 -17.32 -35.40
C LEU A 87 -48.43 -17.97 -34.07
N PRO A 88 -49.17 -19.11 -34.07
CA PRO A 88 -49.80 -19.62 -32.84
C PRO A 88 -48.80 -19.97 -31.73
N GLU A 89 -47.68 -20.60 -32.08
CA GLU A 89 -46.65 -21.05 -31.12
C GLU A 89 -46.01 -19.87 -30.38
N LYS A 90 -45.77 -18.76 -31.09
CA LYS A 90 -45.20 -17.53 -30.53
C LYS A 90 -46.17 -16.81 -29.60
N LEU A 91 -47.46 -16.83 -29.88
CA LEU A 91 -48.47 -16.22 -29.02
C LEU A 91 -48.64 -16.95 -27.70
N VAL A 92 -48.52 -18.29 -27.67
CA VAL A 92 -48.57 -19.07 -26.42
C VAL A 92 -47.37 -18.76 -25.53
N ALA A 93 -46.17 -18.61 -26.11
CA ALA A 93 -44.94 -18.30 -25.37
C ALA A 93 -44.94 -16.91 -24.68
N LEU A 94 -45.81 -15.99 -25.09
CA LEU A 94 -45.90 -14.63 -24.56
C LEU A 94 -46.90 -14.45 -23.39
N VAL A 95 -47.65 -15.49 -23.03
CA VAL A 95 -48.81 -15.37 -22.11
C VAL A 95 -48.71 -16.27 -20.86
N LEU A 96 -47.73 -17.19 -20.79
CA LEU A 96 -47.54 -18.08 -19.64
C LEU A 96 -46.48 -17.53 -18.66
N PRO A 97 -46.81 -17.29 -17.37
CA PRO A 97 -45.84 -16.90 -16.36
C PRO A 97 -44.97 -18.12 -15.95
N THR A 98 -43.67 -17.90 -15.73
CA THR A 98 -42.71 -18.97 -15.40
C THR A 98 -42.74 -19.36 -13.91
N SER A 99 -43.88 -19.85 -13.45
CA SER A 99 -44.00 -20.69 -12.25
C SER A 99 -45.21 -21.62 -12.39
N LEU A 100 -45.09 -22.86 -11.88
CA LEU A 100 -46.04 -23.99 -12.00
C LEU A 100 -45.97 -24.87 -13.26
N SER A 101 -44.85 -25.61 -13.44
CA SER A 101 -44.89 -26.91 -14.12
C SER A 101 -43.76 -27.83 -13.64
N GLY A 102 -44.06 -28.75 -12.72
CA GLY A 102 -43.16 -29.82 -12.32
C GLY A 102 -43.47 -31.11 -13.10
N GLY A 103 -42.55 -31.57 -13.94
CA GLY A 103 -42.70 -32.81 -14.73
C GLY A 103 -41.38 -33.20 -15.41
N ARG A 104 -41.09 -34.49 -15.52
CA ARG A 104 -39.75 -35.00 -15.93
C ARG A 104 -39.87 -36.18 -16.89
N ALA A 105 -39.62 -35.94 -18.18
CA ALA A 105 -39.52 -36.93 -19.25
C ALA A 105 -38.82 -36.28 -20.47
N THR A 106 -38.05 -36.94 -21.33
CA THR A 106 -37.40 -38.27 -21.30
C THR A 106 -36.18 -38.22 -22.25
N ARG A 107 -35.21 -39.13 -22.14
CA ARG A 107 -34.04 -39.21 -23.04
C ARG A 107 -33.72 -40.67 -23.42
N PRO A 108 -33.80 -41.05 -24.71
CA PRO A 108 -33.35 -42.35 -25.20
C PRO A 108 -31.96 -42.25 -25.88
N PRO A 109 -31.28 -43.37 -26.19
CA PRO A 109 -30.82 -44.34 -25.20
C PRO A 109 -29.30 -44.54 -25.25
N GLY A 110 -28.73 -45.14 -24.19
CA GLY A 110 -27.29 -45.40 -24.06
C GLY A 110 -27.05 -46.60 -23.13
N GLU A 111 -27.14 -47.79 -23.70
CA GLU A 111 -26.96 -49.11 -23.09
C GLU A 111 -25.46 -49.52 -23.07
N VAL A 112 -24.88 -50.25 -22.09
CA VAL A 112 -25.30 -50.74 -20.75
C VAL A 112 -24.04 -50.92 -19.84
N MET A 113 -24.23 -51.30 -18.56
CA MET A 113 -23.26 -51.89 -17.59
C MET A 113 -22.26 -50.93 -16.89
N THR A 114 -21.93 -51.07 -15.60
CA THR A 114 -22.57 -51.74 -14.43
C THR A 114 -22.12 -51.04 -13.13
N ALA A 115 -22.83 -51.23 -12.01
CA ALA A 115 -22.52 -50.58 -10.74
C ALA A 115 -21.48 -51.33 -9.87
N GLY A 116 -20.72 -50.59 -9.07
CA GLY A 116 -19.84 -51.07 -7.99
C GLY A 116 -19.90 -50.12 -6.78
N ALA A 117 -20.00 -50.66 -5.57
CA ALA A 117 -20.40 -49.90 -4.37
C ALA A 117 -19.30 -49.03 -3.74
N GLY A 118 -19.69 -47.91 -3.12
CA GLY A 118 -18.84 -47.07 -2.27
C GLY A 118 -19.61 -45.90 -1.67
N ALA A 119 -19.51 -45.67 -0.36
CA ALA A 119 -20.34 -44.70 0.36
C ALA A 119 -19.61 -43.40 0.73
N ALA A 120 -20.33 -42.29 0.60
CA ALA A 120 -20.17 -41.01 1.30
C ALA A 120 -18.79 -40.30 1.33
N LYS A 121 -18.65 -39.23 0.54
CA LYS A 121 -17.97 -37.98 0.94
C LYS A 121 -18.57 -36.77 0.22
N ARG A 122 -18.52 -35.59 0.84
CA ARG A 122 -18.94 -34.31 0.24
C ARG A 122 -17.90 -33.82 -0.78
N PRO A 123 -18.30 -33.31 -1.95
CA PRO A 123 -17.45 -32.46 -2.79
C PRO A 123 -17.25 -31.05 -2.17
N PRO A 124 -16.24 -30.27 -2.64
CA PRO A 124 -15.96 -28.90 -2.17
C PRO A 124 -16.79 -27.82 -2.90
N GLU A 125 -16.53 -26.55 -2.56
CA GLU A 125 -16.96 -25.38 -3.34
C GLU A 125 -16.24 -25.33 -4.70
N GLU A 126 -16.91 -24.83 -5.74
CA GLU A 126 -16.36 -24.67 -7.09
C GLU A 126 -15.48 -23.40 -7.15
N THR A 127 -14.22 -23.58 -7.56
CA THR A 127 -13.31 -22.48 -7.90
C THR A 127 -13.51 -22.05 -9.35
N GLU A 128 -13.56 -20.75 -9.62
CA GLU A 128 -13.55 -20.21 -10.98
C GLU A 128 -12.21 -20.57 -11.68
N GLU A 129 -12.27 -21.14 -12.89
CA GLU A 129 -11.09 -21.50 -13.67
C GLU A 129 -10.49 -20.27 -14.39
N GLU A 130 -9.23 -19.93 -14.11
CA GLU A 130 -8.47 -19.02 -14.97
C GLU A 130 -8.05 -19.73 -16.27
N ALA A 131 -8.37 -19.14 -17.41
CA ALA A 131 -7.93 -19.66 -18.71
C ALA A 131 -6.40 -19.48 -18.89
N PRO A 132 -5.67 -20.47 -19.43
CA PRO A 132 -4.22 -20.38 -19.59
C PRO A 132 -3.85 -19.33 -20.65
N ALA A 133 -2.99 -18.39 -20.28
CA ALA A 133 -2.47 -17.36 -21.19
C ALA A 133 -1.39 -17.95 -22.11
N ASP A 134 -1.60 -17.87 -23.43
CA ASP A 134 -0.59 -18.21 -24.42
C ASP A 134 0.54 -17.17 -24.43
N ALA A 135 1.79 -17.62 -24.29
CA ALA A 135 2.96 -16.79 -24.04
C ALA A 135 3.58 -16.22 -25.33
N GLY A 136 2.74 -15.67 -26.21
CA GLY A 136 3.18 -14.96 -27.41
C GLY A 136 3.99 -13.70 -27.06
N ALA A 137 5.23 -13.62 -27.54
CA ALA A 137 6.16 -12.56 -27.18
C ALA A 137 5.78 -11.20 -27.81
N LEU A 138 4.99 -10.41 -27.10
CA LEU A 138 4.80 -8.98 -27.38
C LEU A 138 5.83 -8.15 -26.61
N VAL A 139 6.55 -7.28 -27.33
CA VAL A 139 7.46 -6.31 -26.74
C VAL A 139 6.62 -5.25 -26.03
N ALA A 140 6.57 -5.32 -24.69
CA ALA A 140 5.90 -4.31 -23.90
C ALA A 140 6.56 -2.92 -24.11
N GLU A 141 5.74 -1.92 -24.43
CA GLU A 141 6.20 -0.53 -24.45
C GLU A 141 6.65 -0.10 -23.04
N PRO A 142 7.58 0.87 -22.92
CA PRO A 142 7.99 1.40 -21.63
C PRO A 142 6.79 1.99 -20.89
N LEU A 143 6.39 1.39 -19.77
CA LEU A 143 5.34 1.93 -18.90
C LEU A 143 5.69 3.39 -18.52
N PRO A 144 4.74 4.35 -18.64
CA PRO A 144 5.05 5.76 -18.45
C PRO A 144 5.54 6.07 -17.04
N ALA A 145 6.42 7.07 -16.96
CA ALA A 145 7.09 7.47 -15.73
C ALA A 145 6.16 8.30 -14.84
N VAL A 146 5.63 7.69 -13.79
CA VAL A 146 4.85 8.38 -12.74
C VAL A 146 5.69 9.53 -12.16
N PRO A 147 5.15 10.75 -11.99
CA PRO A 147 5.92 11.95 -11.65
C PRO A 147 6.93 11.76 -10.51
N THR A 148 8.21 11.82 -10.84
CA THR A 148 9.34 11.52 -9.93
C THR A 148 9.68 12.69 -8.99
N THR A 149 8.68 13.43 -8.52
CA THR A 149 8.89 14.51 -7.53
C THR A 149 9.34 13.87 -6.21
N PRO A 150 10.56 14.13 -5.70
CA PRO A 150 11.07 13.42 -4.53
C PRO A 150 10.18 13.61 -3.30
N GLY A 151 9.87 12.53 -2.59
CA GLY A 151 9.12 12.57 -1.34
C GLY A 151 7.60 12.63 -1.47
N ILE A 152 7.02 12.42 -2.66
CA ILE A 152 5.57 12.22 -2.83
C ILE A 152 5.11 10.79 -2.51
N GLY A 153 6.01 9.91 -2.07
CA GLY A 153 5.66 8.64 -1.43
C GLY A 153 5.02 7.61 -2.36
N LEU A 154 5.34 7.61 -3.65
CA LEU A 154 5.04 6.49 -4.56
C LEU A 154 6.00 5.33 -4.30
N GLU A 155 7.25 5.68 -4.02
CA GLU A 155 8.33 4.84 -3.53
C GLU A 155 8.02 4.15 -2.18
N GLU A 156 7.04 4.65 -1.43
CA GLU A 156 6.56 4.08 -0.16
C GLU A 156 5.48 2.99 -0.33
N LEU A 157 4.93 2.82 -1.54
CA LEU A 157 3.85 1.87 -1.80
C LEU A 157 4.37 0.42 -1.95
N SER A 158 3.53 -0.57 -1.65
CA SER A 158 3.80 -1.98 -2.00
C SER A 158 3.80 -2.17 -3.52
N ALA A 159 4.43 -3.25 -3.99
CA ALA A 159 4.53 -3.52 -5.43
C ALA A 159 3.15 -3.60 -6.14
N PRO A 160 2.09 -4.19 -5.55
CA PRO A 160 0.74 -4.14 -6.14
C PRO A 160 0.15 -2.72 -6.20
N THR A 161 0.22 -1.93 -5.12
CA THR A 161 -0.32 -0.57 -5.12
C THR A 161 0.45 0.35 -6.07
N LEU A 162 1.76 0.16 -6.21
CA LEU A 162 2.62 0.87 -7.15
C LEU A 162 2.38 0.45 -8.62
N ALA A 163 2.10 -0.82 -8.89
CA ALA A 163 1.68 -1.27 -10.22
C ALA A 163 0.36 -0.58 -10.63
N ARG A 164 -0.67 -0.69 -9.78
CA ARG A 164 -1.95 0.04 -9.97
C ARG A 164 -1.77 1.56 -10.04
N ALA A 165 -0.72 2.13 -9.44
CA ALA A 165 -0.38 3.54 -9.61
C ALA A 165 0.14 3.84 -11.03
N LYS A 166 1.01 3.00 -11.60
CA LYS A 166 1.50 3.14 -12.98
C LYS A 166 0.37 2.99 -14.00
N ASP A 167 -0.52 2.02 -13.80
CA ASP A 167 -1.67 1.81 -14.69
C ASP A 167 -2.63 3.01 -14.71
N LEU A 168 -2.78 3.69 -13.56
CA LEU A 168 -3.60 4.90 -13.43
C LEU A 168 -2.89 6.15 -13.95
N GLU A 169 -1.56 6.25 -13.90
CA GLU A 169 -0.81 7.31 -14.60
C GLU A 169 -0.94 7.16 -16.13
N ALA A 170 -0.77 5.93 -16.65
CA ALA A 170 -0.95 5.65 -18.07
C ALA A 170 -2.38 5.98 -18.56
N LEU A 171 -3.39 5.77 -17.70
CA LEU A 171 -4.76 6.19 -17.97
C LEU A 171 -4.92 7.72 -17.89
N ARG A 172 -4.32 8.36 -16.89
CA ARG A 172 -4.30 9.82 -16.69
C ARG A 172 -3.72 10.56 -17.89
N GLU A 173 -2.71 10.01 -18.54
CA GLU A 173 -2.17 10.52 -19.81
C GLU A 173 -3.18 10.40 -20.96
N ARG A 174 -3.73 9.20 -21.22
CA ARG A 174 -4.72 8.99 -22.30
C ARG A 174 -5.97 9.85 -22.17
N MET A 175 -6.46 10.09 -20.95
CA MET A 175 -7.67 10.90 -20.74
C MET A 175 -7.47 12.42 -20.92
N GLY A 176 -6.22 12.88 -20.97
CA GLY A 176 -5.90 14.31 -20.82
C GLY A 176 -6.12 14.84 -19.39
N SER A 177 -6.20 13.95 -18.40
CA SER A 177 -6.31 14.30 -16.98
C SER A 177 -4.99 14.93 -16.47
N GLN A 178 -5.06 15.71 -15.39
CA GLN A 178 -3.97 16.60 -14.96
C GLN A 178 -3.61 16.48 -13.48
N HIS A 179 -2.31 16.54 -13.18
CA HIS A 179 -1.78 16.61 -11.81
C HIS A 179 -1.93 18.02 -11.22
N VAL A 180 -3.13 18.33 -10.75
CA VAL A 180 -3.44 19.60 -10.09
C VAL A 180 -2.95 19.60 -8.64
N ASP A 181 -2.09 20.56 -8.30
CA ASP A 181 -1.69 20.85 -6.91
C ASP A 181 -2.84 21.45 -6.10
N ILE A 182 -2.89 21.16 -4.80
CA ILE A 182 -3.85 21.78 -3.88
C ILE A 182 -3.48 23.25 -3.65
N GLU A 183 -4.43 24.16 -3.86
CA GLU A 183 -4.34 25.54 -3.36
C GLU A 183 -4.49 25.53 -1.85
N LEU A 184 -3.38 25.61 -1.13
CA LEU A 184 -3.39 25.50 0.34
C LEU A 184 -4.22 26.61 1.01
N ASN A 185 -4.21 27.82 0.41
CA ASN A 185 -4.83 29.07 0.89
C ASN A 185 -4.38 29.49 2.31
N CYS A 186 -4.51 30.79 2.64
CA CYS A 186 -4.07 31.25 3.96
C CYS A 186 -5.14 31.08 5.03
N ARG A 187 -4.84 30.28 6.05
CA ARG A 187 -5.72 29.97 7.18
C ARG A 187 -5.49 30.91 8.36
N LYS A 188 -4.26 31.40 8.53
CA LYS A 188 -3.86 32.36 9.56
C LYS A 188 -2.78 33.30 9.00
N ALA A 189 -3.14 34.57 8.80
CA ALA A 189 -2.17 35.62 8.44
C ALA A 189 -1.35 36.08 9.66
N GLY A 190 -0.19 36.66 9.39
CA GLY A 190 0.65 37.40 10.33
C GLY A 190 0.32 38.89 10.37
N PRO A 191 0.93 39.67 11.29
CA PRO A 191 0.71 41.12 11.42
C PRO A 191 1.13 41.93 10.18
N ASP A 192 2.00 41.35 9.35
CA ASP A 192 2.55 41.86 8.10
C ASP A 192 1.76 41.41 6.85
N GLY A 193 0.72 40.58 7.02
CA GLY A 193 -0.01 39.95 5.92
C GLY A 193 0.67 38.69 5.33
N SER A 194 1.82 38.26 5.86
CA SER A 194 2.41 36.95 5.52
C SER A 194 1.48 35.81 5.97
N CYS A 195 1.64 34.60 5.41
CA CYS A 195 0.87 33.45 5.87
C CYS A 195 1.65 32.62 6.91
N LEU A 196 1.10 32.51 8.13
CA LEU A 196 1.71 31.77 9.24
C LEU A 196 1.17 30.34 9.39
N GLU A 197 -0.03 30.06 8.88
CA GLU A 197 -0.59 28.71 8.77
C GLU A 197 -1.50 28.64 7.54
N ASP A 198 -1.34 27.61 6.71
CA ASP A 198 -2.17 27.35 5.53
C ASP A 198 -3.38 26.45 5.84
N GLY A 199 -4.29 26.26 4.87
CA GLY A 199 -5.53 25.48 5.03
C GLY A 199 -5.33 24.00 5.42
N LEU A 200 -4.22 23.38 5.01
CA LEU A 200 -3.86 21.99 5.29
C LEU A 200 -2.85 21.80 6.43
N ALA A 201 -2.11 22.83 6.85
CA ALA A 201 -1.05 22.73 7.86
C ALA A 201 -1.36 21.88 9.11
N PRO A 202 -2.56 21.91 9.74
CA PRO A 202 -2.85 21.02 10.88
C PRO A 202 -2.93 19.54 10.51
N TYR A 203 -3.29 19.20 9.26
CA TYR A 203 -3.32 17.83 8.75
C TYR A 203 -1.93 17.36 8.33
N THR A 204 -1.15 18.19 7.63
CA THR A 204 0.23 17.82 7.24
C THR A 204 1.14 17.70 8.45
N ARG A 205 1.02 18.61 9.45
CA ARG A 205 1.65 18.47 10.77
C ARG A 205 1.28 17.15 11.45
N ALA A 206 0.00 16.79 11.44
CA ALA A 206 -0.47 15.53 12.03
C ALA A 206 0.07 14.28 11.30
N LEU A 207 0.31 14.34 9.99
CA LEU A 207 1.00 13.29 9.21
C LEU A 207 2.51 13.26 9.49
N ALA A 208 3.15 14.42 9.69
CA ALA A 208 4.57 14.50 10.08
C ALA A 208 4.79 13.85 11.45
N GLU A 209 3.94 14.15 12.43
CA GLU A 209 3.96 13.52 13.75
C GLU A 209 3.79 11.98 13.70
N LEU A 210 3.04 11.43 12.72
CA LEU A 210 2.97 9.98 12.49
C LEU A 210 4.29 9.43 11.91
N ARG A 211 4.89 10.12 10.94
CA ARG A 211 6.15 9.72 10.31
C ARG A 211 7.33 9.78 11.29
N GLU A 212 7.33 10.78 12.17
CA GLU A 212 8.31 10.97 13.25
C GLU A 212 8.15 9.99 14.42
N ASP A 213 7.06 9.21 14.48
CA ASP A 213 6.61 8.46 15.67
C ASP A 213 6.43 9.36 16.92
N ALA A 214 6.15 10.65 16.73
CA ALA A 214 5.78 11.56 17.82
C ALA A 214 4.32 11.38 18.25
N ARG A 215 3.43 10.95 17.34
CA ARG A 215 1.99 10.89 17.56
C ARG A 215 1.53 9.60 18.25
N ARG A 216 0.65 9.74 19.24
CA ARG A 216 0.03 8.62 19.98
C ARG A 216 -1.49 8.48 19.76
N THR A 217 -2.04 9.18 18.76
CA THR A 217 -3.47 9.11 18.36
C THR A 217 -3.60 9.14 16.84
N PRO A 218 -4.67 8.59 16.24
CA PRO A 218 -4.82 8.57 14.79
C PRO A 218 -4.98 9.98 14.17
N VAL A 219 -4.69 10.07 12.88
CA VAL A 219 -5.01 11.20 12.01
C VAL A 219 -6.33 10.89 11.32
N ARG A 220 -7.36 11.69 11.63
CA ARG A 220 -8.73 11.42 11.17
C ARG A 220 -9.12 12.36 10.04
N VAL A 221 -9.55 11.82 8.91
CA VAL A 221 -10.13 12.59 7.80
C VAL A 221 -11.63 12.31 7.77
N VAL A 222 -12.45 13.36 7.77
CA VAL A 222 -13.90 13.27 7.54
C VAL A 222 -14.19 13.81 6.15
N HIS A 223 -14.62 12.95 5.23
CA HIS A 223 -14.99 13.32 3.87
C HIS A 223 -16.52 13.36 3.73
N LEU A 224 -17.06 14.57 3.58
CA LEU A 224 -18.47 14.85 3.30
C LEU A 224 -18.67 15.03 1.81
N GLY A 225 -19.75 14.50 1.23
CA GLY A 225 -20.03 14.74 -0.18
C GLY A 225 -21.28 14.09 -0.75
N ASP A 226 -21.33 13.95 -2.06
CA ASP A 226 -22.49 13.45 -2.79
C ASP A 226 -22.44 11.94 -3.11
N SER A 227 -23.08 11.52 -4.21
CA SER A 227 -23.06 10.15 -4.72
C SER A 227 -21.66 9.66 -5.14
N LEU A 228 -20.75 10.56 -5.55
CA LEU A 228 -19.37 10.22 -5.89
C LEU A 228 -18.63 9.72 -4.66
N VAL A 229 -18.80 10.41 -3.52
CA VAL A 229 -18.27 10.00 -2.21
C VAL A 229 -19.01 8.76 -1.69
N ALA A 230 -20.32 8.66 -1.91
CA ALA A 230 -21.12 7.49 -1.48
C ALA A 230 -20.78 6.19 -2.23
N SER A 231 -20.15 6.28 -3.41
CA SER A 231 -19.58 5.12 -4.11
C SER A 231 -18.42 4.48 -3.33
N ASP A 232 -17.78 5.25 -2.46
CA ASP A 232 -16.53 4.98 -1.74
C ASP A 232 -15.29 4.75 -2.62
N HIS A 233 -15.37 4.60 -3.95
CA HIS A 233 -14.21 4.27 -4.79
C HIS A 233 -13.06 5.30 -4.70
N ILE A 234 -13.38 6.59 -4.84
CA ILE A 234 -12.42 7.70 -4.68
C ILE A 234 -11.75 7.63 -3.29
N THR A 235 -12.54 7.36 -2.25
CA THR A 235 -12.07 7.39 -0.86
C THR A 235 -11.41 6.10 -0.38
N ASP A 236 -11.72 4.94 -0.97
CA ASP A 236 -11.04 3.66 -0.67
C ASP A 236 -9.59 3.71 -1.15
N LEU A 237 -9.35 4.15 -2.40
CA LEU A 237 -7.99 4.26 -2.92
C LEU A 237 -7.14 5.27 -2.11
N VAL A 238 -7.73 6.42 -1.73
CA VAL A 238 -7.05 7.42 -0.89
C VAL A 238 -6.83 6.90 0.53
N ARG A 239 -7.80 6.19 1.11
CA ARG A 239 -7.71 5.53 2.43
C ARG A 239 -6.58 4.51 2.46
N ASP A 240 -6.59 3.56 1.52
CA ASP A 240 -5.65 2.44 1.48
C ASP A 240 -4.21 2.96 1.36
N ARG A 241 -3.96 3.89 0.43
CA ARG A 241 -2.63 4.48 0.23
C ARG A 241 -2.15 5.35 1.40
N LEU A 242 -3.05 6.08 2.07
CA LEU A 242 -2.69 6.82 3.29
C LEU A 242 -2.41 5.87 4.47
N GLN A 243 -3.13 4.76 4.58
CA GLN A 243 -2.88 3.73 5.59
C GLN A 243 -1.60 2.93 5.31
N GLU A 244 -1.24 2.75 4.04
CA GLU A 244 0.03 2.14 3.62
C GLU A 244 1.24 3.03 3.97
N ARG A 245 1.17 4.34 3.68
CA ARG A 245 2.27 5.29 3.97
C ARG A 245 2.41 5.69 5.45
N PHE A 246 1.29 5.80 6.18
CA PHE A 246 1.25 6.36 7.54
C PHE A 246 0.70 5.42 8.62
N GLY A 247 0.39 4.17 8.27
CA GLY A 247 -0.16 3.14 9.16
C GLY A 247 -1.70 3.14 9.22
N ALA A 248 -2.29 1.95 9.40
CA ALA A 248 -3.74 1.78 9.45
C ALA A 248 -4.33 2.10 10.83
N GLY A 249 -5.09 3.20 10.93
CA GLY A 249 -5.86 3.54 12.13
C GLY A 249 -7.20 2.78 12.28
N GLY A 250 -7.59 1.99 11.27
CA GLY A 250 -8.83 1.20 11.24
C GLY A 250 -9.82 1.60 10.13
N LYS A 251 -10.98 0.94 10.09
CA LYS A 251 -11.96 1.04 8.98
C LYS A 251 -12.74 2.36 8.94
N GLY A 252 -12.72 3.15 10.02
CA GLY A 252 -13.38 4.46 10.12
C GLY A 252 -14.87 4.38 10.40
N PHE A 253 -15.58 5.47 10.10
CA PHE A 253 -17.05 5.56 10.18
C PHE A 253 -17.74 4.64 9.16
N LEU A 254 -18.77 3.94 9.63
CA LEU A 254 -19.62 3.01 8.88
C LEU A 254 -21.10 3.26 9.24
N PHE A 255 -21.98 3.18 8.26
CA PHE A 255 -23.43 3.22 8.49
C PHE A 255 -23.94 1.94 9.17
N ILE A 256 -25.16 1.99 9.72
CA ILE A 256 -25.81 0.83 10.38
C ILE A 256 -26.24 -0.23 9.36
N THR A 257 -26.86 0.22 8.27
CA THR A 257 -27.02 -0.54 7.02
C THR A 257 -26.84 0.43 5.85
N ARG A 258 -26.91 -0.01 4.60
CA ARG A 258 -26.75 0.90 3.45
C ARG A 258 -27.90 1.92 3.43
N PRO A 259 -27.63 3.24 3.35
CA PRO A 259 -28.68 4.27 3.37
C PRO A 259 -29.43 4.40 2.03
N ALA A 260 -28.99 3.68 0.99
CA ALA A 260 -29.61 3.59 -0.33
C ALA A 260 -29.34 2.20 -0.95
N SER A 261 -29.98 1.92 -2.08
CA SER A 261 -29.75 0.70 -2.88
C SER A 261 -28.37 0.69 -3.56
N ALA A 262 -27.84 1.86 -3.89
CA ALA A 262 -26.47 2.07 -4.37
C ALA A 262 -25.52 2.46 -3.23
N GLY A 263 -24.21 2.27 -3.45
CA GLY A 263 -23.17 2.36 -2.42
C GLY A 263 -22.69 0.96 -1.96
N ARG A 264 -21.40 0.87 -1.60
CA ARG A 264 -20.72 -0.39 -1.26
C ARG A 264 -21.01 -0.83 0.18
N TRP A 265 -21.19 -2.14 0.38
CA TRP A 265 -21.30 -2.76 1.72
C TRP A 265 -20.03 -2.59 2.58
N THR A 266 -18.89 -2.20 2.02
CA THR A 266 -17.64 -1.91 2.76
C THR A 266 -17.76 -0.74 3.73
N ARG A 267 -18.75 0.16 3.54
CA ARG A 267 -18.99 1.33 4.40
C ARG A 267 -20.28 1.26 5.22
N SER A 268 -20.85 0.06 5.40
CA SER A 268 -21.95 -0.17 6.33
C SER A 268 -21.85 -1.52 7.03
N GLY A 269 -22.63 -1.69 8.09
CA GLY A 269 -22.96 -3.03 8.56
C GLY A 269 -23.94 -3.73 7.59
N ARG A 270 -24.09 -5.04 7.76
CA ARG A 270 -25.20 -5.82 7.19
C ARG A 270 -26.35 -5.82 8.19
N GLY A 271 -27.31 -4.91 7.99
CA GLY A 271 -28.50 -4.78 8.85
C GLY A 271 -29.67 -5.67 8.43
N SER A 272 -30.62 -5.90 9.35
CA SER A 272 -31.92 -6.53 9.06
C SER A 272 -32.90 -5.55 8.38
N ASP A 273 -33.84 -6.07 7.59
CA ASP A 273 -34.71 -5.25 6.72
C ASP A 273 -35.74 -4.36 7.45
N GLY A 274 -35.87 -4.49 8.77
CA GLY A 274 -36.81 -3.72 9.59
C GLY A 274 -36.29 -2.38 10.11
N TRP A 275 -35.08 -1.95 9.73
CA TRP A 275 -34.59 -0.60 10.00
C TRP A 275 -35.39 0.45 9.23
N GLU A 276 -35.93 1.44 9.94
CA GLU A 276 -36.48 2.66 9.33
C GLU A 276 -35.34 3.66 9.10
N ILE A 277 -35.24 4.23 7.89
CA ILE A 277 -34.09 5.03 7.45
C ILE A 277 -34.57 6.42 7.02
N GLU A 278 -34.12 7.45 7.73
CA GLU A 278 -34.42 8.86 7.46
C GLU A 278 -33.13 9.64 7.18
N ARG A 279 -33.09 10.45 6.11
CA ARG A 279 -31.87 11.10 5.63
C ARG A 279 -32.08 12.60 5.42
N LEU A 280 -31.00 13.38 5.46
CA LEU A 280 -31.05 14.82 5.19
C LEU A 280 -31.46 15.17 3.73
N VAL A 281 -31.31 14.22 2.80
CA VAL A 281 -31.77 14.34 1.41
C VAL A 281 -33.28 14.17 1.24
N ASP A 282 -33.97 13.54 2.21
CA ASP A 282 -35.40 13.26 2.10
C ASP A 282 -36.26 14.53 2.21
N SER A 283 -37.40 14.57 1.51
CA SER A 283 -38.32 15.72 1.54
C SER A 283 -38.94 15.96 2.94
N LYS A 284 -39.00 14.92 3.77
CA LYS A 284 -39.34 14.96 5.19
C LYS A 284 -38.14 14.54 6.04
N TRP A 285 -37.07 15.34 6.02
CA TRP A 285 -35.84 15.01 6.73
C TRP A 285 -35.93 15.16 8.27
N PRO A 286 -35.08 14.45 9.04
CA PRO A 286 -35.07 14.47 10.51
C PRO A 286 -34.40 15.74 11.08
N ARG A 287 -35.08 16.89 10.89
CA ARG A 287 -34.68 18.27 11.24
C ARG A 287 -34.12 18.47 12.66
N ASP A 288 -34.56 17.65 13.61
CA ASP A 288 -34.43 17.87 15.05
C ASP A 288 -33.36 17.00 15.73
N ARG A 289 -32.72 16.07 15.01
CA ARG A 289 -31.89 15.03 15.65
C ARG A 289 -30.63 14.55 14.89
N VAL A 290 -30.59 14.60 13.57
CA VAL A 290 -29.43 14.11 12.79
C VAL A 290 -28.35 15.18 12.59
N GLY A 291 -27.09 14.80 12.80
CA GLY A 291 -25.90 15.66 12.58
C GLY A 291 -25.20 15.43 11.24
N TRP A 292 -23.86 15.51 11.22
CA TRP A 292 -23.07 15.40 9.98
C TRP A 292 -23.10 14.01 9.34
N THR A 293 -23.46 12.97 10.11
CA THR A 293 -23.67 11.61 9.60
C THR A 293 -24.79 11.50 8.56
N GLY A 294 -25.69 12.48 8.49
CA GLY A 294 -26.68 12.62 7.43
C GLY A 294 -27.84 11.62 7.42
N VAL A 295 -27.79 10.59 8.27
CA VAL A 295 -28.75 9.47 8.31
C VAL A 295 -29.10 9.08 9.76
N ALA A 296 -30.37 8.76 9.99
CA ALA A 296 -30.89 8.06 11.17
C ALA A 296 -31.39 6.67 10.79
N PHE A 297 -31.16 5.70 11.69
CA PHE A 297 -31.61 4.31 11.59
C PHE A 297 -32.42 3.96 12.84
N SER A 298 -33.73 3.80 12.70
CA SER A 298 -34.68 3.64 13.81
C SER A 298 -35.25 2.22 13.88
N SER A 299 -35.27 1.64 15.08
CA SER A 299 -35.83 0.29 15.34
C SER A 299 -37.28 0.35 15.85
N GLU A 300 -38.16 1.01 15.10
CA GLU A 300 -39.59 1.15 15.43
C GLU A 300 -40.31 -0.21 15.36
N LYS A 301 -39.97 -1.02 14.34
CA LYS A 301 -40.62 -2.30 14.00
C LYS A 301 -39.96 -3.49 14.72
N GLY A 302 -39.83 -3.39 16.03
CA GLY A 302 -39.24 -4.43 16.89
C GLY A 302 -37.71 -4.50 16.85
N SER A 303 -37.16 -5.59 17.40
CA SER A 303 -35.71 -5.81 17.51
C SER A 303 -35.07 -5.88 16.13
N GLN A 304 -34.08 -5.02 15.89
CA GLN A 304 -33.25 -5.01 14.68
C GLN A 304 -31.83 -5.46 15.00
N SER A 305 -31.11 -5.91 13.98
CA SER A 305 -29.70 -6.30 14.12
C SER A 305 -28.84 -5.71 13.00
N THR A 306 -27.54 -5.67 13.23
CA THR A 306 -26.52 -5.24 12.28
C THR A 306 -25.21 -5.97 12.55
N ARG A 307 -24.60 -6.59 11.53
CA ARG A 307 -23.29 -7.25 11.63
C ARG A 307 -22.21 -6.52 10.83
N TYR A 308 -21.08 -6.25 11.49
CA TYR A 308 -19.84 -5.73 10.91
C TYR A 308 -18.76 -6.82 10.88
N ASP A 309 -17.88 -6.76 9.88
CA ASP A 309 -16.52 -7.26 10.00
C ASP A 309 -15.70 -6.23 10.80
N VAL A 310 -14.94 -6.72 11.80
CA VAL A 310 -14.11 -5.89 12.69
C VAL A 310 -12.66 -6.35 12.74
N GLU A 311 -12.20 -7.16 11.79
CA GLU A 311 -10.81 -7.62 11.76
C GLU A 311 -9.84 -6.42 11.75
N GLY A 312 -8.75 -6.55 12.51
CA GLY A 312 -7.79 -5.46 12.79
C GLY A 312 -8.28 -4.36 13.76
N SER A 313 -9.55 -4.37 14.17
CA SER A 313 -10.12 -3.31 15.02
C SER A 313 -10.07 -3.67 16.52
N ARG A 314 -9.78 -2.68 17.36
CA ARG A 314 -9.75 -2.82 18.85
C ARG A 314 -10.72 -1.87 19.55
N VAL A 315 -11.30 -0.93 18.82
CA VAL A 315 -12.23 0.08 19.34
C VAL A 315 -13.44 0.17 18.41
N ALA A 316 -14.63 0.06 18.99
CA ALA A 316 -15.89 0.44 18.37
C ALA A 316 -16.44 1.68 19.10
N GLU A 317 -17.00 2.65 18.39
CA GLU A 317 -17.74 3.77 19.00
C GLU A 317 -19.05 4.00 18.25
N LEU A 318 -20.17 3.75 18.94
CA LEU A 318 -21.53 3.89 18.42
C LEU A 318 -22.00 5.33 18.56
N PHE A 319 -22.54 5.88 17.47
CA PHE A 319 -23.18 7.19 17.40
C PHE A 319 -24.70 6.98 17.43
N PHE A 320 -25.42 7.60 18.36
CA PHE A 320 -26.86 7.38 18.55
C PHE A 320 -27.58 8.61 19.12
N LEU A 321 -28.90 8.61 19.04
CA LEU A 321 -29.73 9.60 19.72
C LEU A 321 -30.04 9.13 21.16
N ALA A 322 -29.55 9.85 22.16
CA ALA A 322 -29.97 9.64 23.54
C ALA A 322 -31.32 10.33 23.77
N GLN A 323 -32.33 9.59 24.23
CA GLN A 323 -33.71 10.09 24.38
C GLN A 323 -34.39 9.59 25.68
N PRO A 324 -35.45 10.23 26.19
CA PRO A 324 -36.02 9.89 27.50
C PRO A 324 -36.66 8.49 27.57
N ALA A 325 -37.44 8.13 26.54
CA ALA A 325 -38.06 6.83 26.37
C ALA A 325 -37.34 6.06 25.25
N SER A 326 -36.40 5.21 25.63
CA SER A 326 -35.52 4.52 24.69
C SER A 326 -35.23 3.07 25.10
N GLY A 327 -34.73 2.32 24.13
CA GLY A 327 -34.24 0.95 24.26
C GLY A 327 -32.75 0.84 24.58
N SER A 328 -32.18 -0.30 24.20
CA SER A 328 -30.75 -0.61 24.36
C SER A 328 -30.20 -1.35 23.14
N VAL A 329 -28.88 -1.30 22.97
CA VAL A 329 -28.13 -2.04 21.96
C VAL A 329 -27.21 -3.03 22.68
N GLN A 330 -27.39 -4.32 22.41
CA GLN A 330 -26.47 -5.37 22.78
C GLN A 330 -25.36 -5.47 21.74
N PHE A 331 -24.11 -5.34 22.17
CA PHE A 331 -22.93 -5.67 21.39
C PHE A 331 -22.58 -7.14 21.66
N SER A 332 -22.31 -7.90 20.60
CA SER A 332 -21.81 -9.28 20.66
C SER A 332 -20.65 -9.44 19.68
N VAL A 333 -19.50 -9.90 20.17
CA VAL A 333 -18.32 -10.19 19.33
C VAL A 333 -18.22 -11.68 19.09
N ASP A 334 -18.15 -12.08 17.83
CA ASP A 334 -18.04 -13.47 17.37
C ASP A 334 -19.06 -14.41 18.07
N GLY A 335 -20.30 -13.93 18.10
CA GLY A 335 -21.46 -14.61 18.70
C GLY A 335 -21.62 -14.40 20.21
N LYS A 336 -20.58 -13.96 20.94
CA LYS A 336 -20.59 -13.84 22.40
C LYS A 336 -21.00 -12.43 22.85
N PRO A 337 -21.98 -12.26 23.74
CA PRO A 337 -22.33 -10.96 24.31
C PRO A 337 -21.13 -10.28 24.99
N LEU A 338 -20.88 -9.02 24.65
CA LEU A 338 -19.76 -8.22 25.18
C LEU A 338 -20.25 -7.12 26.14
N GLN A 339 -21.12 -6.23 25.67
CA GLN A 339 -21.60 -5.08 26.44
C GLN A 339 -23.00 -4.65 25.99
N ARG A 340 -23.81 -4.13 26.91
CA ARG A 340 -25.11 -3.52 26.59
C ARG A 340 -25.05 -2.01 26.81
N ILE A 341 -25.44 -1.25 25.78
CA ILE A 341 -25.53 0.20 25.83
C ILE A 341 -26.99 0.60 25.94
N HIS A 342 -27.36 1.31 27.00
CA HIS A 342 -28.68 1.93 27.12
C HIS A 342 -28.67 3.28 26.40
N THR A 343 -29.64 3.51 25.52
CA THR A 343 -29.69 4.74 24.70
C THR A 343 -30.46 5.88 25.39
N ARG A 344 -30.57 5.82 26.73
CA ARG A 344 -31.44 6.73 27.48
C ARG A 344 -30.70 8.02 27.82
N GLY A 345 -31.29 9.16 27.45
CA GLY A 345 -30.79 10.48 27.84
C GLY A 345 -30.96 10.75 29.34
N PHE A 346 -30.03 11.51 29.92
CA PHE A 346 -30.16 12.00 31.30
C PHE A 346 -31.26 13.06 31.44
N SER A 347 -31.52 13.81 30.36
CA SER A 347 -32.66 14.70 30.26
C SER A 347 -33.96 13.91 30.13
N LYS A 348 -34.96 14.24 30.97
CA LYS A 348 -36.33 13.72 30.84
C LYS A 348 -37.12 14.33 29.66
N ASN A 349 -36.64 15.45 29.11
CA ASN A 349 -37.43 16.35 28.24
C ASN A 349 -36.73 16.69 26.92
N LYS A 350 -35.52 16.18 26.65
CA LYS A 350 -34.72 16.51 25.46
C LYS A 350 -34.02 15.26 24.94
N SER A 351 -33.91 15.16 23.62
CA SER A 351 -33.05 14.20 22.95
C SER A 351 -31.75 14.87 22.49
N GLU A 352 -30.63 14.16 22.52
CA GLU A 352 -29.31 14.70 22.18
C GLU A 352 -28.39 13.64 21.56
N ALA A 353 -27.46 14.06 20.69
CA ALA A 353 -26.51 13.15 20.06
C ALA A 353 -25.48 12.64 21.09
N ALA A 354 -25.35 11.33 21.20
CA ALA A 354 -24.54 10.64 22.20
C ALA A 354 -23.67 9.53 21.59
N PHE A 355 -22.68 9.10 22.37
CA PHE A 355 -21.58 8.25 21.91
C PHE A 355 -21.29 7.16 22.94
N ALA A 356 -21.09 5.92 22.49
CA ALA A 356 -20.75 4.80 23.36
C ALA A 356 -19.55 4.02 22.79
N ARG A 357 -18.41 4.13 23.48
CA ARG A 357 -17.16 3.46 23.12
C ARG A 357 -17.06 2.08 23.79
N VAL A 358 -16.68 1.07 23.02
CA VAL A 358 -16.55 -0.33 23.43
C VAL A 358 -15.19 -0.86 22.96
N THR A 359 -14.44 -1.50 23.86
CA THR A 359 -13.15 -2.13 23.54
C THR A 359 -13.40 -3.53 23.00
N LEU A 360 -12.83 -3.84 21.83
CA LEU A 360 -12.97 -5.14 21.18
C LEU A 360 -11.83 -6.09 21.61
N PRO A 361 -12.12 -7.40 21.83
CA PRO A 361 -11.11 -8.44 22.04
C PRO A 361 -10.04 -8.47 20.94
N GLN A 362 -8.86 -9.00 21.28
CA GLN A 362 -7.81 -9.23 20.27
C GLN A 362 -8.22 -10.36 19.33
N GLY A 363 -8.02 -10.17 18.02
CA GLY A 363 -8.43 -11.16 17.01
C GLY A 363 -9.95 -11.25 16.78
N ALA A 364 -10.73 -10.29 17.28
CA ALA A 364 -12.16 -10.18 16.98
C ALA A 364 -12.37 -10.07 15.46
N LYS A 365 -13.25 -10.91 14.89
CA LYS A 365 -13.53 -10.94 13.45
C LYS A 365 -14.86 -10.29 13.09
N SER A 366 -15.88 -10.43 13.94
CA SER A 366 -17.19 -9.85 13.69
C SER A 366 -17.86 -9.27 14.94
N LEU A 367 -18.54 -8.13 14.75
CA LEU A 367 -19.36 -7.46 15.75
C LEU A 367 -20.81 -7.44 15.28
N THR A 368 -21.71 -7.98 16.09
CA THR A 368 -23.15 -7.84 15.91
C THR A 368 -23.71 -6.85 16.94
N LEU A 369 -24.50 -5.90 16.47
CA LEU A 369 -25.40 -5.08 17.27
C LEU A 369 -26.81 -5.68 17.21
N THR A 370 -27.50 -5.77 18.34
CA THR A 370 -28.92 -6.18 18.40
C THR A 370 -29.69 -5.19 19.29
N THR A 371 -30.78 -4.62 18.79
CA THR A 371 -31.59 -3.64 19.53
C THR A 371 -32.67 -4.31 20.39
N SER A 372 -33.08 -3.65 21.47
CA SER A 372 -34.26 -4.03 22.26
C SER A 372 -34.98 -2.78 22.75
N GLY A 373 -36.26 -2.63 22.38
CA GLY A 373 -36.99 -1.36 22.45
C GLY A 373 -36.62 -0.38 21.33
N LYS A 374 -37.29 0.77 21.27
CA LYS A 374 -37.03 1.82 20.27
C LYS A 374 -35.66 2.47 20.50
N VAL A 375 -34.75 2.36 19.52
CA VAL A 375 -33.51 3.15 19.45
C VAL A 375 -33.42 3.84 18.10
N GLU A 376 -32.74 4.99 18.05
CA GLU A 376 -32.29 5.65 16.83
C GLU A 376 -30.76 5.69 16.85
N LEU A 377 -30.13 5.12 15.82
CA LEU A 377 -28.69 5.05 15.64
C LEU A 377 -28.26 5.91 14.44
N HIS A 378 -27.07 6.51 14.51
CA HIS A 378 -26.51 7.37 13.46
C HIS A 378 -25.32 6.73 12.74
N GLY A 379 -24.62 5.79 13.36
CA GLY A 379 -23.50 5.04 12.74
C GLY A 379 -22.54 4.45 13.77
N MET A 380 -21.43 3.89 13.30
CA MET A 380 -20.38 3.24 14.11
C MET A 380 -19.01 3.63 13.56
N THR A 381 -18.04 3.98 14.40
CA THR A 381 -16.62 4.03 13.97
C THR A 381 -15.86 2.82 14.46
N LEU A 382 -15.05 2.20 13.60
CA LEU A 382 -14.12 1.12 13.94
C LEU A 382 -12.67 1.59 13.80
N GLU A 383 -11.90 1.50 14.89
CA GLU A 383 -10.48 1.89 14.93
C GLU A 383 -9.59 0.76 15.49
N SER A 384 -8.35 0.69 15.02
CA SER A 384 -7.33 -0.27 15.46
C SER A 384 -6.82 -0.01 16.88
N GLY A 385 -7.02 1.22 17.38
CA GLY A 385 -6.49 1.67 18.67
C GLY A 385 -5.01 2.09 18.63
N THR A 386 -4.35 1.97 17.46
CA THR A 386 -2.95 2.40 17.25
C THR A 386 -2.91 3.80 16.61
N PRO A 387 -1.73 4.45 16.57
CA PRO A 387 -1.47 5.52 15.60
C PRO A 387 -1.67 5.02 14.16
N GLY A 388 -2.02 5.93 13.26
CA GLY A 388 -2.31 5.66 11.85
C GLY A 388 -3.34 6.64 11.28
N VAL A 389 -3.65 6.52 9.99
CA VAL A 389 -4.72 7.29 9.34
C VAL A 389 -6.06 6.57 9.45
N VAL A 390 -7.14 7.32 9.69
CA VAL A 390 -8.53 6.85 9.58
C VAL A 390 -9.27 7.77 8.62
N TYR A 391 -9.95 7.20 7.63
CA TYR A 391 -10.61 7.95 6.55
C TYR A 391 -12.11 7.63 6.52
N ASP A 392 -12.91 8.54 7.04
CA ASP A 392 -14.36 8.43 7.16
C ASP A 392 -15.04 8.93 5.88
N THR A 393 -15.87 8.09 5.26
CA THR A 393 -16.61 8.41 4.04
C THR A 393 -18.09 8.57 4.36
N VAL A 394 -18.61 9.79 4.27
CA VAL A 394 -20.04 10.08 4.44
C VAL A 394 -20.52 10.88 3.24
N GLY A 395 -20.76 10.16 2.15
CA GLY A 395 -21.46 10.67 0.98
C GLY A 395 -22.97 10.43 1.09
N LEU A 396 -23.77 11.38 0.62
CA LEU A 396 -25.23 11.28 0.55
C LEU A 396 -25.67 11.33 -0.92
N LEU A 397 -26.54 10.43 -1.36
CA LEU A 397 -27.03 10.46 -2.76
C LEU A 397 -27.95 11.66 -2.96
N GLY A 398 -27.56 12.59 -3.84
CA GLY A 398 -28.16 13.92 -3.93
C GLY A 398 -27.63 14.93 -2.90
N GLY A 399 -26.46 14.66 -2.31
CA GLY A 399 -25.76 15.57 -1.41
C GLY A 399 -25.35 16.87 -2.08
N MET A 400 -25.53 17.97 -1.35
CA MET A 400 -25.23 19.35 -1.74
C MET A 400 -25.01 20.17 -0.46
N ALA A 401 -24.48 21.38 -0.57
CA ALA A 401 -24.23 22.24 0.59
C ALA A 401 -25.49 22.41 1.46
N GLU A 402 -26.65 22.72 0.86
CA GLU A 402 -27.95 22.80 1.56
C GLU A 402 -28.27 21.55 2.39
N VAL A 403 -28.02 20.35 1.85
CA VAL A 403 -28.34 19.08 2.52
C VAL A 403 -27.52 18.88 3.79
N TYR A 404 -26.26 19.32 3.84
CA TYR A 404 -25.50 19.32 5.09
C TYR A 404 -25.91 20.45 6.03
N LEU A 405 -26.44 21.57 5.51
CA LEU A 405 -27.02 22.64 6.34
C LEU A 405 -28.37 22.28 6.98
N ARG A 406 -29.12 21.34 6.40
CA ARG A 406 -30.34 20.74 6.97
C ARG A 406 -30.10 19.95 8.27
N ALA A 407 -28.85 19.60 8.57
CA ALA A 407 -28.46 18.90 9.80
C ALA A 407 -28.76 19.73 11.06
N GLN A 408 -29.21 19.08 12.13
CA GLN A 408 -29.50 19.73 13.41
C GLN A 408 -28.18 20.29 14.02
N PRO A 409 -28.06 21.62 14.27
CA PRO A 409 -26.75 22.22 14.55
C PRO A 409 -26.04 21.72 15.82
N ALA A 410 -26.78 21.33 16.86
CA ALA A 410 -26.17 20.81 18.09
C ALA A 410 -25.66 19.37 17.90
N ALA A 411 -26.38 18.53 17.15
CA ALA A 411 -25.95 17.19 16.75
C ALA A 411 -24.74 17.23 15.82
N PHE A 412 -24.76 18.10 14.79
CA PHE A 412 -23.62 18.32 13.90
C PHE A 412 -22.36 18.72 14.70
N ARG A 413 -22.50 19.70 15.60
CA ARG A 413 -21.43 20.13 16.52
C ARG A 413 -20.93 18.98 17.41
N ALA A 414 -21.84 18.27 18.09
CA ALA A 414 -21.49 17.22 19.03
C ALA A 414 -20.76 16.06 18.34
N GLN A 415 -21.33 15.53 17.25
CA GLN A 415 -20.74 14.43 16.49
C GLN A 415 -19.37 14.82 15.90
N LEU A 416 -19.21 16.04 15.35
CA LEU A 416 -17.94 16.44 14.71
C LEU A 416 -16.86 16.76 15.76
N ARG A 417 -17.22 17.37 16.89
CA ARG A 417 -16.30 17.59 18.03
C ARG A 417 -15.91 16.32 18.77
N GLN A 418 -16.79 15.32 18.84
CA GLN A 418 -16.43 14.00 19.34
C GLN A 418 -15.42 13.31 18.40
N ARG A 419 -15.69 13.37 17.08
CA ARG A 419 -14.87 12.70 16.06
C ARG A 419 -13.43 13.19 16.00
N LYS A 420 -13.18 14.47 16.33
CA LYS A 420 -11.83 15.10 16.37
C LYS A 420 -11.06 14.89 15.06
N PRO A 421 -11.61 15.32 13.90
CA PRO A 421 -10.90 15.29 12.62
C PRO A 421 -9.61 16.13 12.68
N SER A 422 -8.59 15.66 12.00
CA SER A 422 -7.40 16.42 11.62
C SER A 422 -7.62 17.15 10.28
N LEU A 423 -8.51 16.62 9.42
CA LEU A 423 -8.97 17.23 8.17
C LEU A 423 -10.48 16.99 7.98
N VAL A 424 -11.20 18.00 7.50
CA VAL A 424 -12.54 17.84 6.91
C VAL A 424 -12.45 18.18 5.43
N VAL A 425 -12.86 17.24 4.58
CA VAL A 425 -12.99 17.40 3.13
C VAL A 425 -14.47 17.54 2.77
N MET A 426 -14.78 18.45 1.85
CA MET A 426 -16.11 18.63 1.28
C MET A 426 -16.04 18.47 -0.24
N MET A 427 -16.74 17.49 -0.77
CA MET A 427 -16.89 17.21 -2.22
C MET A 427 -18.38 17.23 -2.58
N VAL A 428 -18.86 18.44 -2.87
CA VAL A 428 -20.22 18.76 -3.30
C VAL A 428 -20.13 19.60 -4.59
N GLY A 429 -21.23 20.20 -5.06
CA GLY A 429 -21.25 21.06 -6.25
C GLY A 429 -21.81 20.37 -7.49
N GLY A 430 -21.73 19.03 -7.59
CA GLY A 430 -22.25 18.29 -8.74
C GLY A 430 -23.78 18.34 -8.88
N ASN A 431 -24.47 18.31 -7.73
CA ASN A 431 -25.93 18.47 -7.66
C ASN A 431 -26.34 19.94 -7.76
N GLU A 432 -25.58 20.86 -7.17
CA GLU A 432 -25.75 22.31 -7.33
C GLU A 432 -25.68 22.71 -8.81
N ALA A 433 -24.70 22.20 -9.57
CA ALA A 433 -24.59 22.40 -11.02
C ALA A 433 -25.78 21.82 -11.78
N PHE A 434 -26.31 20.66 -11.37
CA PHE A 434 -27.53 20.09 -11.96
C PHE A 434 -28.78 20.95 -11.69
N PHE A 435 -28.93 21.52 -10.49
CA PHE A 435 -30.05 22.41 -10.18
C PHE A 435 -29.91 23.76 -10.87
N TYR A 436 -28.70 24.33 -10.96
CA TYR A 436 -28.43 25.55 -11.72
C TYR A 436 -28.67 25.35 -13.22
N SER A 437 -28.23 24.23 -13.81
CA SER A 437 -28.48 23.90 -15.23
C SER A 437 -29.96 23.60 -15.56
N ARG A 438 -30.86 23.74 -14.57
CA ARG A 438 -32.32 23.60 -14.69
C ARG A 438 -33.05 24.84 -14.14
N ASP A 439 -32.31 25.92 -13.86
CA ASP A 439 -32.78 27.18 -13.30
C ASP A 439 -33.60 26.98 -11.99
N ARG A 440 -33.20 25.97 -11.19
CA ARG A 440 -33.81 25.59 -9.90
C ARG A 440 -33.07 26.11 -8.68
N THR A 441 -31.93 26.77 -8.87
CA THR A 441 -31.18 27.53 -7.86
C THR A 441 -30.29 28.56 -8.56
N THR A 442 -29.81 29.55 -7.83
CA THR A 442 -28.95 30.63 -8.30
C THR A 442 -27.50 30.48 -7.82
N LEU A 443 -26.57 31.15 -8.49
CA LEU A 443 -25.16 31.16 -8.09
C LEU A 443 -24.96 31.82 -6.70
N ASP A 444 -25.78 32.81 -6.35
CA ASP A 444 -25.72 33.47 -5.04
C ASP A 444 -26.22 32.56 -3.90
N GLU A 445 -27.26 31.74 -4.14
CA GLU A 445 -27.68 30.71 -3.20
C GLU A 445 -26.58 29.66 -2.99
N VAL A 446 -25.95 29.16 -4.06
CA VAL A 446 -24.85 28.20 -3.98
C VAL A 446 -23.66 28.79 -3.20
N ARG A 447 -23.30 30.05 -3.48
CA ARG A 447 -22.26 30.79 -2.75
C ARG A 447 -22.60 30.93 -1.27
N ALA A 448 -23.82 31.34 -0.93
CA ALA A 448 -24.26 31.49 0.46
C ALA A 448 -24.26 30.16 1.22
N GLN A 449 -24.73 29.08 0.58
CA GLN A 449 -24.78 27.75 1.18
C GLN A 449 -23.39 27.16 1.43
N ILE A 450 -22.46 27.22 0.46
CA ILE A 450 -21.12 26.65 0.67
C ILE A 450 -20.31 27.46 1.71
N LYS A 451 -20.49 28.79 1.75
CA LYS A 451 -19.92 29.68 2.74
C LYS A 451 -20.39 29.35 4.17
N GLU A 452 -21.69 29.15 4.37
CA GLU A 452 -22.26 28.73 5.67
C GLU A 452 -21.86 27.30 6.03
N LEU A 453 -21.71 26.37 5.07
CA LEU A 453 -21.20 25.02 5.37
C LEU A 453 -19.74 25.06 5.83
N MET A 454 -18.88 25.80 5.15
CA MET A 454 -17.48 26.00 5.58
C MET A 454 -17.40 26.71 6.93
N SER A 455 -18.18 27.77 7.16
CA SER A 455 -18.33 28.44 8.46
C SER A 455 -18.70 27.46 9.57
N ARG A 456 -19.70 26.60 9.32
CA ARG A 456 -20.18 25.57 10.25
C ARG A 456 -19.12 24.51 10.54
N VAL A 457 -18.31 24.09 9.56
CA VAL A 457 -17.16 23.20 9.79
C VAL A 457 -16.09 23.90 10.63
N ARG A 458 -15.63 25.09 10.21
CA ARG A 458 -14.55 25.86 10.86
C ARG A 458 -14.88 26.20 12.32
N THR A 459 -16.11 26.62 12.60
CA THR A 459 -16.57 26.96 13.97
C THR A 459 -16.69 25.73 14.87
N ASN A 460 -17.05 24.58 14.31
CA ASN A 460 -17.18 23.35 15.09
C ASN A 460 -15.84 22.66 15.35
N VAL A 461 -14.90 22.66 14.41
CA VAL A 461 -13.56 22.06 14.57
C VAL A 461 -12.43 23.01 14.16
N PRO A 462 -12.19 24.11 14.91
CA PRO A 462 -11.24 25.18 14.53
C PRO A 462 -9.77 24.74 14.45
N ASN A 463 -9.43 23.56 14.98
CA ASN A 463 -8.09 22.98 14.92
C ASN A 463 -7.90 22.00 13.75
N ALA A 464 -8.96 21.64 13.03
CA ALA A 464 -8.87 20.77 11.86
C ALA A 464 -8.42 21.56 10.61
N ALA A 465 -7.70 20.91 9.70
CA ALA A 465 -7.60 21.35 8.32
C ALA A 465 -8.98 21.34 7.64
N CYS A 466 -9.13 22.17 6.61
CA CYS A 466 -10.36 22.32 5.83
C CYS A 466 -10.00 22.26 4.35
N LEU A 467 -10.66 21.42 3.57
CA LEU A 467 -10.48 21.35 2.12
C LEU A 467 -11.83 21.28 1.41
N LEU A 468 -11.99 22.08 0.36
CA LEU A 468 -13.13 22.05 -0.56
C LEU A 468 -12.65 21.55 -1.93
N MET A 469 -13.36 20.57 -2.50
CA MET A 469 -13.13 20.07 -3.85
C MET A 469 -14.14 20.72 -4.81
N ALA A 470 -13.70 21.08 -6.01
CA ALA A 470 -14.61 21.44 -7.10
C ALA A 470 -15.52 20.25 -7.50
N PRO A 471 -16.68 20.50 -8.12
CA PRO A 471 -17.37 19.45 -8.88
C PRO A 471 -16.47 18.95 -10.02
N ILE A 472 -16.63 17.68 -10.40
CA ILE A 472 -16.01 17.13 -11.63
C ILE A 472 -16.79 17.58 -12.87
N ASP A 473 -16.22 17.43 -14.06
CA ASP A 473 -16.99 17.59 -15.30
C ASP A 473 -18.09 16.53 -15.38
N ALA A 474 -19.26 16.95 -15.84
CA ALA A 474 -20.42 16.08 -16.01
C ALA A 474 -21.15 16.50 -17.28
N GLY A 475 -21.58 15.53 -18.07
CA GLY A 475 -22.27 15.79 -19.32
C GLY A 475 -23.78 15.97 -19.15
N VAL A 476 -24.41 16.39 -20.24
CA VAL A 476 -25.84 16.26 -20.52
C VAL A 476 -26.01 15.88 -21.99
N ARG A 477 -27.11 15.18 -22.32
CA ARG A 477 -27.52 14.95 -23.72
C ARG A 477 -28.46 16.08 -24.16
N THR A 478 -28.17 16.69 -25.31
CA THR A 478 -29.03 17.70 -25.94
C THR A 478 -30.24 17.03 -26.61
N MET A 479 -31.18 17.81 -27.15
CA MET A 479 -32.28 17.25 -27.96
C MET A 479 -31.83 16.67 -29.32
N SER A 480 -30.63 17.01 -29.81
CA SER A 480 -30.01 16.37 -30.98
C SER A 480 -29.29 15.06 -30.64
N GLY A 481 -29.23 14.67 -29.35
CA GLY A 481 -28.53 13.47 -28.86
C GLY A 481 -27.03 13.67 -28.59
N GLU A 482 -26.49 14.82 -28.98
CA GLU A 482 -25.13 15.28 -28.71
C GLU A 482 -24.83 15.32 -27.21
N VAL A 483 -23.59 15.00 -26.83
CA VAL A 483 -23.11 15.06 -25.44
C VAL A 483 -22.29 16.33 -25.25
N VAL A 484 -22.71 17.19 -24.33
CA VAL A 484 -22.02 18.44 -23.99
C VAL A 484 -21.79 18.55 -22.48
N SER A 485 -20.78 19.30 -22.04
CA SER A 485 -20.56 19.58 -20.62
C SER A 485 -21.73 20.38 -20.01
N ARG A 486 -21.99 20.16 -18.72
CA ARG A 486 -23.08 20.79 -17.97
C ARG A 486 -22.76 22.24 -17.61
N ARG A 487 -23.55 23.19 -18.15
CA ARG A 487 -23.64 24.59 -17.70
C ARG A 487 -23.72 24.68 -16.18
N GLY A 488 -22.94 25.56 -15.55
CA GLY A 488 -22.87 25.74 -14.10
C GLY A 488 -21.67 25.08 -13.43
N THR A 489 -21.04 24.09 -14.05
CA THR A 489 -19.97 23.30 -13.41
C THR A 489 -18.71 24.14 -13.17
N GLN A 490 -18.29 24.92 -14.18
CA GLN A 490 -17.14 25.83 -14.06
C GLN A 490 -17.45 27.00 -13.12
N GLU A 491 -18.65 27.57 -13.23
CA GLU A 491 -19.11 28.72 -12.45
C GLU A 491 -19.16 28.39 -10.95
N ILE A 492 -19.63 27.20 -10.59
CA ILE A 492 -19.68 26.71 -9.20
C ILE A 492 -18.28 26.32 -8.72
N GLY A 493 -17.43 25.73 -9.56
CA GLY A 493 -16.01 25.51 -9.26
C GLY A 493 -15.28 26.81 -8.92
N ALA A 494 -15.53 27.89 -9.65
CA ALA A 494 -14.98 29.22 -9.38
C ALA A 494 -15.48 29.81 -8.04
N ILE A 495 -16.79 29.73 -7.76
CA ILE A 495 -17.37 30.14 -6.47
C ILE A 495 -16.73 29.37 -5.31
N TYR A 496 -16.53 28.06 -5.47
CA TYR A 496 -15.92 27.20 -4.45
C TYR A 496 -14.46 27.59 -4.20
N ARG A 497 -13.70 27.88 -5.27
CA ARG A 497 -12.31 28.37 -5.20
C ARG A 497 -12.20 29.69 -4.43
N GLU A 498 -13.08 30.64 -4.72
CA GLU A 498 -13.13 31.95 -4.07
C GLU A 498 -13.51 31.86 -2.59
N GLU A 499 -14.61 31.17 -2.26
CA GLU A 499 -15.09 31.07 -0.89
C GLU A 499 -14.15 30.21 -0.02
N ALA A 500 -13.49 29.18 -0.58
CA ALA A 500 -12.45 28.43 0.13
C ALA A 500 -11.26 29.33 0.49
N ARG A 501 -10.78 30.14 -0.47
CA ARG A 501 -9.72 31.13 -0.26
C ARG A 501 -10.11 32.16 0.79
N ALA A 502 -11.34 32.66 0.77
CA ALA A 502 -11.86 33.61 1.76
C ALA A 502 -12.04 32.99 3.17
N ALA A 503 -12.37 31.70 3.26
CA ALA A 503 -12.56 30.97 4.52
C ALA A 503 -11.23 30.47 5.16
N GLY A 504 -10.11 30.57 4.43
CA GLY A 504 -8.85 29.95 4.81
C GLY A 504 -8.91 28.41 4.79
N CYS A 505 -9.69 27.87 3.86
CA CYS A 505 -9.76 26.45 3.52
C CYS A 505 -8.95 26.19 2.26
N ALA A 506 -8.27 25.04 2.21
CA ALA A 506 -7.60 24.59 1.00
C ALA A 506 -8.63 24.27 -0.10
N PHE A 507 -8.20 24.35 -1.36
CA PHE A 507 -9.04 24.05 -2.53
C PHE A 507 -8.34 23.07 -3.47
N TRP A 508 -9.09 22.12 -4.02
CA TRP A 508 -8.60 21.24 -5.09
C TRP A 508 -9.55 21.23 -6.28
N ASP A 509 -9.01 21.55 -7.45
CA ASP A 509 -9.76 21.68 -8.70
C ASP A 509 -9.93 20.31 -9.37
N ALA A 510 -10.92 19.55 -8.90
CA ALA A 510 -11.27 18.24 -9.46
C ALA A 510 -11.74 18.32 -10.92
N TYR A 511 -12.29 19.46 -11.35
CA TYR A 511 -12.67 19.73 -12.74
C TYR A 511 -11.44 19.76 -13.65
N ALA A 512 -10.45 20.60 -13.31
CA ALA A 512 -9.18 20.64 -14.02
C ALA A 512 -8.42 19.31 -13.94
N ALA A 513 -8.44 18.63 -12.78
CA ALA A 513 -7.77 17.34 -12.60
C ALA A 513 -8.35 16.23 -13.50
N MET A 514 -9.67 16.21 -13.71
CA MET A 514 -10.34 15.28 -14.63
C MET A 514 -9.99 15.55 -16.12
N GLY A 515 -9.43 16.72 -16.42
CA GLY A 515 -9.09 17.17 -17.77
C GLY A 515 -10.01 18.28 -18.30
N GLY A 516 -10.76 18.96 -17.42
CA GLY A 516 -11.58 20.13 -17.77
C GLY A 516 -12.78 19.81 -18.66
N GLU A 517 -13.10 20.73 -19.57
CA GLU A 517 -14.29 20.66 -20.40
C GLU A 517 -14.28 19.47 -21.39
N GLY A 518 -15.46 18.89 -21.61
CA GLY A 518 -15.64 17.67 -22.41
C GLY A 518 -14.97 16.42 -21.84
N SER A 519 -14.37 16.47 -20.64
CA SER A 519 -13.73 15.27 -20.06
C SER A 519 -14.76 14.20 -19.70
N ALA A 520 -15.99 14.58 -19.34
CA ALA A 520 -17.08 13.62 -19.12
C ALA A 520 -17.43 12.81 -20.38
N LEU A 521 -17.28 13.39 -21.57
CA LEU A 521 -17.46 12.68 -22.85
C LEU A 521 -16.28 11.73 -23.11
N ARG A 522 -15.03 12.22 -23.03
CA ARG A 522 -13.82 11.39 -23.20
C ARG A 522 -13.83 10.19 -22.25
N TRP A 523 -14.24 10.41 -21.00
CA TRP A 523 -14.39 9.36 -19.99
C TRP A 523 -15.56 8.41 -20.26
N LEU A 524 -16.62 8.81 -20.98
CA LEU A 524 -17.64 7.86 -21.44
C LEU A 524 -17.11 6.97 -22.57
N GLU A 525 -16.40 7.56 -23.54
CA GLU A 525 -15.85 6.88 -24.71
C GLU A 525 -14.83 5.79 -24.30
N GLU A 526 -13.96 6.07 -23.34
CA GLU A 526 -13.00 5.10 -22.75
C GLU A 526 -13.63 4.18 -21.66
N GLY A 527 -14.96 4.18 -21.50
CA GLY A 527 -15.64 3.30 -20.55
C GLY A 527 -15.33 3.57 -19.06
N LEU A 528 -14.96 4.80 -18.72
CA LEU A 528 -14.72 5.27 -17.35
C LEU A 528 -15.96 5.94 -16.72
N MET A 529 -16.94 6.39 -17.52
CA MET A 529 -18.19 7.04 -17.08
C MET A 529 -19.41 6.12 -17.24
N LEU A 530 -20.46 6.29 -16.43
CA LEU A 530 -21.78 5.72 -16.70
C LEU A 530 -22.52 6.53 -17.78
N ASP A 531 -23.49 5.89 -18.43
CA ASP A 531 -24.29 6.49 -19.52
C ASP A 531 -25.18 7.66 -19.07
N ASP A 532 -25.28 7.90 -17.76
CA ASP A 532 -25.90 9.08 -17.15
C ASP A 532 -25.05 10.35 -17.25
N LEU A 533 -23.78 10.24 -17.66
CA LEU A 533 -22.79 11.32 -17.80
C LEU A 533 -22.45 12.06 -16.49
N VAL A 534 -22.75 11.49 -15.32
CA VAL A 534 -22.50 12.11 -14.00
C VAL A 534 -21.59 11.26 -13.12
N HIS A 535 -21.74 9.94 -13.17
CA HIS A 535 -21.07 9.04 -12.22
C HIS A 535 -19.96 8.23 -12.91
N PRO A 536 -18.68 8.41 -12.53
CA PRO A 536 -17.61 7.55 -12.99
C PRO A 536 -17.80 6.11 -12.50
N ARG A 537 -17.57 5.14 -13.40
CA ARG A 537 -17.39 3.72 -13.07
C ARG A 537 -16.17 3.57 -12.14
N ALA A 538 -16.02 2.39 -11.54
CA ALA A 538 -14.94 2.09 -10.58
C ALA A 538 -13.56 2.60 -11.02
N ARG A 539 -13.13 2.29 -12.25
CA ARG A 539 -11.82 2.70 -12.80
C ARG A 539 -11.66 4.22 -12.97
N GLY A 540 -12.74 4.94 -13.31
CA GLY A 540 -12.73 6.40 -13.37
C GLY A 540 -12.68 7.03 -11.96
N SER A 541 -13.46 6.49 -11.02
CA SER A 541 -13.40 6.91 -9.62
C SER A 541 -12.02 6.65 -8.99
N ASP A 542 -11.38 5.52 -9.32
CA ASP A 542 -10.00 5.22 -8.93
C ASP A 542 -9.01 6.26 -9.50
N LEU A 543 -9.20 6.70 -10.74
CA LEU A 543 -8.38 7.75 -11.36
C LEU A 543 -8.54 9.10 -10.64
N LEU A 544 -9.76 9.52 -10.29
CA LEU A 544 -9.98 10.72 -9.47
C LEU A 544 -9.32 10.59 -8.09
N GLY A 545 -9.45 9.43 -7.43
CA GLY A 545 -8.80 9.15 -6.15
C GLY A 545 -7.26 9.18 -6.24
N HIS A 546 -6.69 8.68 -7.34
CA HIS A 546 -5.25 8.70 -7.59
C HIS A 546 -4.72 10.12 -7.73
N LEU A 547 -5.40 10.96 -8.51
CA LEU A 547 -5.05 12.37 -8.70
C LEU A 547 -5.13 13.15 -7.38
N PHE A 548 -6.18 12.91 -6.59
CA PHE A 548 -6.35 13.56 -5.29
C PHE A 548 -5.29 13.09 -4.27
N ASP A 549 -4.98 11.78 -4.22
CA ASP A 549 -3.89 11.24 -3.40
C ASP A 549 -2.55 11.91 -3.71
N LEU A 550 -2.16 11.99 -4.99
CA LEU A 550 -0.91 12.65 -5.39
C LEU A 550 -0.89 14.14 -5.06
N SER A 551 -2.03 14.83 -5.17
CA SER A 551 -2.14 16.23 -4.75
C SER A 551 -1.93 16.41 -3.23
N LEU A 552 -2.44 15.47 -2.41
CA LEU A 552 -2.23 15.43 -0.96
C LEU A 552 -0.78 15.13 -0.61
N GLN A 553 -0.13 14.18 -1.30
CA GLN A 553 1.29 13.88 -1.06
C GLN A 553 2.20 15.04 -1.50
N ARG A 554 1.90 15.72 -2.62
CA ARG A 554 2.62 16.94 -3.06
C ARG A 554 2.47 18.08 -2.05
N ALA A 555 1.28 18.28 -1.49
CA ALA A 555 1.05 19.24 -0.42
C ALA A 555 1.85 18.87 0.86
N PHE A 556 1.81 17.61 1.28
CA PHE A 556 2.57 17.12 2.44
C PHE A 556 4.09 17.29 2.25
N ALA A 557 4.63 16.90 1.09
CA ALA A 557 6.04 17.03 0.75
C ALA A 557 6.52 18.50 0.78
N LYS A 558 5.74 19.43 0.21
CA LYS A 558 6.05 20.88 0.27
C LYS A 558 6.01 21.45 1.69
N SER A 559 5.19 20.89 2.58
CA SER A 559 4.97 21.41 3.93
C SER A 559 6.00 20.96 4.98
N ARG A 560 6.94 20.08 4.63
CA ARG A 560 7.89 19.47 5.56
C ARG A 560 9.33 19.61 5.06
N ALA A 561 10.27 19.82 5.99
CA ALA A 561 11.66 19.51 5.72
C ALA A 561 11.87 17.98 5.69
N PRO A 562 12.81 17.46 4.89
CA PRO A 562 13.33 16.10 5.09
C PRO A 562 13.95 15.96 6.48
N LEU A 563 13.76 14.82 7.14
CA LEU A 563 14.44 14.47 8.40
C LEU A 563 15.96 14.31 8.19
N VAL A 564 16.37 14.01 6.96
CA VAL A 564 17.75 13.92 6.53
C VAL A 564 17.95 14.83 5.32
N ALA A 565 18.68 15.93 5.49
CA ALA A 565 19.09 16.80 4.39
C ALA A 565 20.24 16.15 3.61
N ALA A 566 19.91 15.22 2.71
CA ALA A 566 20.90 14.51 1.91
C ALA A 566 20.49 14.27 0.45
N VAL A 567 21.49 14.16 -0.42
CA VAL A 567 21.37 13.74 -1.81
C VAL A 567 21.15 12.22 -1.85
N ASP A 568 19.90 11.80 -1.91
CA ASP A 568 19.47 10.39 -1.89
C ASP A 568 18.80 10.01 -3.24
N PRO A 569 19.57 9.87 -4.34
CA PRO A 569 19.01 9.75 -5.69
C PRO A 569 18.42 8.35 -5.94
N ALA A 570 17.19 8.32 -6.43
CA ALA A 570 16.54 7.12 -6.96
C ALA A 570 17.05 6.81 -8.38
N GLY A 571 17.11 5.52 -8.73
CA GLY A 571 17.68 5.07 -10.02
C GLY A 571 19.18 4.77 -9.94
N LEU A 572 19.66 3.95 -10.88
CA LEU A 572 21.08 3.68 -11.08
C LEU A 572 21.76 4.84 -11.86
N GLN A 573 22.64 5.58 -11.19
CA GLN A 573 23.32 6.76 -11.72
C GLN A 573 24.61 6.38 -12.48
N ASN A 574 24.94 7.12 -13.55
CA ASN A 574 26.16 6.98 -14.37
C ASN A 574 26.40 5.57 -14.95
N ALA A 575 25.36 4.77 -15.13
CA ALA A 575 25.48 3.38 -15.60
C ALA A 575 26.00 3.27 -17.05
N ASP A 576 25.56 4.21 -17.89
CA ASP A 576 25.92 4.38 -19.31
C ASP A 576 27.42 4.57 -19.53
N THR A 577 28.10 5.22 -18.59
CA THR A 577 29.49 5.63 -18.67
C THR A 577 30.41 4.75 -17.81
N ALA A 578 29.96 4.36 -16.62
CA ALA A 578 30.79 3.60 -15.67
C ALA A 578 30.68 2.07 -15.80
N LEU A 579 29.65 1.53 -16.47
CA LEU A 579 29.41 0.08 -16.63
C LEU A 579 29.43 -0.37 -18.11
N ALA A 580 29.94 0.46 -19.01
CA ALA A 580 29.88 0.24 -20.46
C ALA A 580 30.56 -1.07 -20.92
N ARG A 581 31.77 -1.38 -20.43
CA ARG A 581 32.48 -2.63 -20.79
C ARG A 581 31.76 -3.87 -20.24
N THR A 582 31.18 -3.74 -19.06
CA THR A 582 30.37 -4.80 -18.41
C THR A 582 29.11 -5.06 -19.23
N PHE A 583 28.40 -4.02 -19.64
CA PHE A 583 27.23 -4.13 -20.49
C PHE A 583 27.56 -4.66 -21.89
N ASP A 584 28.68 -4.26 -22.51
CA ASP A 584 29.14 -4.83 -23.78
C ASP A 584 29.50 -6.32 -23.64
N LYS A 585 30.14 -6.73 -22.54
CA LYS A 585 30.46 -8.14 -22.28
C LYS A 585 29.21 -8.98 -22.04
N LEU A 586 28.22 -8.44 -21.32
CA LEU A 586 26.90 -9.05 -21.14
C LEU A 586 26.13 -9.14 -22.47
N LYS A 587 26.20 -8.11 -23.32
CA LYS A 587 25.59 -8.08 -24.66
C LYS A 587 26.17 -9.14 -25.59
N ARG A 588 27.49 -9.29 -25.57
CA ARG A 588 28.21 -10.36 -26.29
C ARG A 588 27.85 -11.75 -25.76
N ARG A 589 27.76 -11.92 -24.43
CA ARG A 589 27.31 -13.18 -23.82
C ARG A 589 25.85 -13.52 -24.15
N GLU A 590 24.95 -12.53 -24.16
CA GLU A 590 23.55 -12.66 -24.58
C GLU A 590 23.42 -13.01 -26.07
N ALA A 591 24.31 -12.48 -26.92
CA ALA A 591 24.43 -12.87 -28.33
C ALA A 591 25.05 -14.27 -28.56
N GLY A 592 25.38 -15.02 -27.50
CA GLY A 592 25.86 -16.39 -27.57
C GLY A 592 27.38 -16.57 -27.55
N GLU A 593 28.18 -15.51 -27.39
CA GLU A 593 29.64 -15.67 -27.26
C GLU A 593 30.00 -16.43 -25.96
N PRO A 594 31.02 -17.31 -26.00
CA PRO A 594 31.41 -18.14 -24.86
C PRO A 594 32.24 -17.35 -23.82
N LEU A 595 31.63 -16.34 -23.22
CA LEU A 595 32.25 -15.43 -22.25
C LEU A 595 31.82 -15.73 -20.82
N ARG A 596 32.76 -15.62 -19.88
CA ARG A 596 32.50 -15.57 -18.44
C ARG A 596 32.46 -14.10 -17.99
N VAL A 597 31.40 -13.69 -17.29
CA VAL A 597 31.26 -12.35 -16.68
C VAL A 597 31.39 -12.46 -15.17
N GLY A 598 32.35 -11.75 -14.58
CA GLY A 598 32.59 -11.77 -13.13
C GLY A 598 32.03 -10.55 -12.42
N VAL A 599 31.22 -10.77 -11.38
CA VAL A 599 30.83 -9.73 -10.43
C VAL A 599 31.39 -10.11 -9.06
N ALA A 600 32.05 -9.17 -8.38
CA ALA A 600 32.49 -9.33 -7.00
C ALA A 600 31.89 -8.21 -6.14
N GLN A 601 30.97 -8.57 -5.25
CA GLN A 601 30.36 -7.62 -4.33
C GLN A 601 31.08 -7.64 -2.98
N LEU A 602 31.78 -6.56 -2.64
CA LEU A 602 32.44 -6.33 -1.36
C LEU A 602 31.49 -5.53 -0.46
N GLY A 603 31.37 -5.88 0.83
CA GLY A 603 30.46 -5.13 1.70
C GLY A 603 30.38 -5.53 3.16
N GLY A 604 29.41 -4.94 3.84
CA GLY A 604 29.10 -5.21 5.25
C GLY A 604 28.25 -6.46 5.48
N SER A 605 27.45 -6.42 6.56
CA SER A 605 26.53 -7.51 6.95
C SER A 605 25.46 -7.85 5.90
N HIS A 606 25.04 -6.89 5.07
CA HIS A 606 24.08 -7.14 3.99
C HIS A 606 24.64 -8.10 2.93
N THR A 607 25.86 -7.87 2.45
CA THR A 607 26.60 -8.80 1.57
C THR A 607 26.86 -10.12 2.29
N ALA A 608 27.30 -10.07 3.56
CA ALA A 608 27.60 -11.27 4.35
C ALA A 608 26.36 -12.14 4.69
N SER A 609 25.15 -11.63 4.42
CA SER A 609 23.90 -12.39 4.58
C SER A 609 23.65 -13.37 3.43
N HIS A 610 24.36 -13.21 2.30
CA HIS A 610 24.15 -13.91 1.02
C HIS A 610 22.78 -13.72 0.34
N TYR A 611 21.68 -13.51 1.07
CA TYR A 611 20.32 -13.40 0.52
C TYR A 611 20.18 -12.41 -0.63
N PHE A 612 20.76 -11.20 -0.52
CA PHE A 612 20.73 -10.22 -1.60
C PHE A 612 21.54 -10.66 -2.82
N THR A 613 22.81 -11.03 -2.62
CA THR A 613 23.72 -11.43 -3.71
C THR A 613 23.26 -12.66 -4.43
N ASP A 614 22.60 -13.58 -3.73
CA ASP A 614 22.14 -14.85 -4.28
C ASP A 614 20.84 -14.67 -5.08
N ALA A 615 19.92 -13.79 -4.63
CA ALA A 615 18.77 -13.37 -5.42
C ALA A 615 19.16 -12.55 -6.67
N VAL A 616 20.18 -11.67 -6.58
CA VAL A 616 20.74 -11.00 -7.76
C VAL A 616 21.42 -12.01 -8.70
N ARG A 617 22.15 -13.00 -8.16
CA ARG A 617 22.75 -14.07 -8.97
C ARG A 617 21.68 -14.84 -9.74
N GLU A 618 20.59 -15.25 -9.10
CA GLU A 618 19.48 -15.96 -9.76
C GLU A 618 18.93 -15.20 -10.98
N VAL A 619 18.63 -13.90 -10.81
CA VAL A 619 18.10 -13.06 -11.91
C VAL A 619 19.12 -12.93 -13.06
N LEU A 620 20.40 -12.78 -12.75
CA LEU A 620 21.45 -12.65 -13.77
C LEU A 620 21.79 -13.98 -14.46
N THR A 621 21.92 -15.09 -13.73
CA THR A 621 22.27 -16.39 -14.33
C THR A 621 21.11 -16.99 -15.12
N LYS A 622 19.86 -16.74 -14.73
CA LYS A 622 18.66 -17.10 -15.52
C LYS A 622 18.64 -16.43 -16.90
N ARG A 623 19.30 -15.27 -17.05
CA ARG A 623 19.39 -14.53 -18.32
C ARG A 623 20.67 -14.80 -19.11
N PHE A 624 21.82 -14.81 -18.43
CA PHE A 624 23.14 -14.84 -19.07
C PHE A 624 23.90 -16.17 -18.91
N GLY A 625 23.29 -17.17 -18.25
CA GLY A 625 23.91 -18.44 -17.88
C GLY A 625 24.65 -18.37 -16.53
N ALA A 626 24.83 -19.53 -15.89
CA ALA A 626 25.65 -19.67 -14.69
C ALA A 626 27.06 -20.17 -15.05
N ALA A 627 28.09 -19.66 -14.37
CA ALA A 627 29.48 -20.11 -14.52
C ALA A 627 30.10 -20.57 -13.19
N GLY A 628 29.27 -21.01 -12.24
CA GLY A 628 29.69 -21.53 -10.93
C GLY A 628 29.19 -20.70 -9.74
N ARG A 629 29.53 -21.17 -8.52
CA ARG A 629 29.07 -20.56 -7.26
C ARG A 629 29.86 -19.31 -6.87
N GLY A 630 31.12 -19.22 -7.32
CA GLY A 630 32.06 -18.20 -6.87
C GLY A 630 32.66 -18.50 -5.49
N PHE A 631 33.27 -17.50 -4.87
CA PHE A 631 33.99 -17.59 -3.60
C PHE A 631 33.06 -17.74 -2.38
N ILE A 632 33.46 -18.64 -1.48
CA ILE A 632 32.86 -18.93 -0.18
C ILE A 632 33.98 -18.92 0.87
N ALA A 633 33.84 -18.07 1.88
CA ALA A 633 34.80 -17.98 2.98
C ALA A 633 34.84 -19.25 3.84
N ALA A 634 36.02 -19.55 4.37
CA ALA A 634 36.21 -20.57 5.39
C ALA A 634 35.42 -20.21 6.66
N GLY A 635 34.88 -21.21 7.36
CA GLY A 635 34.17 -20.99 8.62
C GLY A 635 33.12 -22.05 8.94
N LYS A 636 32.41 -21.82 10.05
CA LYS A 636 31.36 -22.71 10.58
C LYS A 636 30.18 -22.86 9.60
N ALA A 637 29.40 -23.93 9.77
CA ALA A 637 28.12 -24.13 9.08
C ALA A 637 27.21 -22.89 9.20
N SER A 638 26.39 -22.62 8.18
CA SER A 638 25.49 -21.46 8.20
C SER A 638 24.23 -21.69 7.35
N PRO A 639 23.02 -21.61 7.94
CA PRO A 639 21.76 -21.73 7.20
C PRO A 639 21.51 -20.68 6.13
N ARG A 640 22.37 -19.66 6.02
CA ARG A 640 22.33 -18.69 4.91
C ARG A 640 22.90 -19.23 3.60
N LEU A 641 23.65 -20.33 3.65
CA LEU A 641 24.30 -20.97 2.49
C LEU A 641 23.54 -22.22 2.01
N GLU A 642 22.67 -22.80 2.85
CA GLU A 642 21.83 -23.96 2.50
C GLU A 642 20.95 -23.71 1.26
N PRO A 643 20.23 -22.56 1.10
CA PRO A 643 19.47 -22.28 -0.13
C PRO A 643 20.33 -22.10 -1.38
N ALA A 644 21.64 -21.92 -1.22
CA ALA A 644 22.60 -21.80 -2.31
C ALA A 644 23.37 -23.10 -2.58
N GLY A 645 22.94 -24.22 -1.98
CA GLY A 645 23.54 -25.55 -2.13
C GLY A 645 24.98 -25.63 -1.59
N VAL A 646 25.34 -24.81 -0.60
CA VAL A 646 26.71 -24.76 -0.05
C VAL A 646 26.70 -25.10 1.44
N THR A 647 27.55 -26.04 1.85
CA THR A 647 27.76 -26.39 3.26
C THR A 647 29.22 -26.23 3.65
N ARG A 648 29.46 -26.04 4.95
CA ARG A 648 30.79 -25.97 5.55
C ARG A 648 30.81 -26.75 6.85
N ALA A 649 31.82 -27.58 7.06
CA ALA A 649 32.02 -28.31 8.31
C ALA A 649 33.43 -28.04 8.86
N LEU A 650 33.54 -28.00 10.19
CA LEU A 650 34.80 -27.91 10.92
C LEU A 650 34.83 -29.05 11.94
N GLU A 651 35.97 -29.70 12.06
CA GLU A 651 36.22 -30.89 12.89
C GLU A 651 37.59 -30.72 13.58
N GLY A 652 37.69 -31.04 14.87
CA GLY A 652 38.84 -30.65 15.69
C GLY A 652 38.86 -29.17 16.04
N ASP A 653 40.00 -28.67 16.50
CA ASP A 653 40.13 -27.31 17.04
C ASP A 653 40.27 -26.25 15.93
N TRP A 654 39.32 -25.30 15.87
CA TRP A 654 39.29 -24.21 14.90
C TRP A 654 38.95 -22.86 15.54
N THR A 655 39.85 -21.88 15.35
CA THR A 655 39.59 -20.46 15.61
C THR A 655 39.12 -19.80 14.32
N ILE A 656 38.02 -19.04 14.37
CA ILE A 656 37.57 -18.18 13.27
C ILE A 656 37.85 -16.74 13.66
N GLU A 657 38.69 -16.07 12.88
CA GLU A 657 39.13 -14.70 13.12
C GLU A 657 38.53 -13.77 12.06
N ASP A 658 38.28 -12.51 12.43
CA ASP A 658 37.79 -11.48 11.52
C ASP A 658 38.53 -10.15 11.64
N ALA A 659 38.74 -9.49 10.50
CA ALA A 659 39.45 -8.23 10.35
C ALA A 659 38.74 -7.01 10.99
N ALA A 660 37.54 -7.19 11.56
CA ALA A 660 36.75 -6.09 12.13
C ALA A 660 36.93 -5.92 13.65
N LYS A 661 37.51 -6.90 14.36
CA LYS A 661 37.80 -6.83 15.80
C LYS A 661 39.30 -6.78 16.06
N ASP A 662 39.77 -5.66 16.59
CA ASP A 662 41.10 -5.48 17.20
C ASP A 662 42.31 -5.94 16.35
N ALA A 663 42.11 -6.07 15.04
CA ALA A 663 43.11 -6.53 14.09
C ALA A 663 44.11 -5.40 13.77
N PRO A 664 45.43 -5.67 13.80
CA PRO A 664 46.41 -4.69 13.35
C PRO A 664 46.30 -4.47 11.82
N PRO A 665 46.53 -3.24 11.32
CA PRO A 665 46.63 -2.96 9.89
C PRO A 665 47.73 -3.79 9.21
N GLY A 666 47.52 -4.14 7.94
CA GLY A 666 48.43 -5.02 7.18
C GLY A 666 48.26 -6.51 7.48
N GLY A 667 47.17 -6.90 8.15
CA GLY A 667 46.86 -8.31 8.38
C GLY A 667 46.54 -9.07 7.08
N LEU A 668 47.04 -10.30 6.97
CA LEU A 668 46.69 -11.24 5.89
C LEU A 668 45.31 -11.86 6.18
N TRP A 669 44.33 -11.58 5.31
CA TRP A 669 42.94 -12.00 5.42
C TRP A 669 42.40 -12.53 4.08
N GLY A 670 41.34 -13.34 4.14
CA GLY A 670 40.55 -13.69 2.96
C GLY A 670 39.76 -12.51 2.41
N LEU A 671 39.23 -12.63 1.19
CA LEU A 671 38.43 -11.59 0.52
C LEU A 671 37.21 -11.08 1.33
N THR A 672 36.69 -11.89 2.27
CA THR A 672 35.62 -11.51 3.21
C THR A 672 36.14 -10.95 4.53
N GLY A 673 37.43 -10.67 4.66
CA GLY A 673 38.06 -10.31 5.95
C GLY A 673 37.97 -11.40 7.02
N ILE A 674 37.79 -12.67 6.62
CA ILE A 674 37.75 -13.85 7.50
C ILE A 674 39.01 -14.69 7.26
N ARG A 675 39.48 -15.37 8.29
CA ARG A 675 40.32 -16.57 8.16
C ARG A 675 39.97 -17.62 9.22
N ALA A 676 40.13 -18.89 8.87
CA ALA A 676 39.94 -20.03 9.77
C ALA A 676 41.32 -20.62 10.07
N VAL A 677 41.70 -20.64 11.34
CA VAL A 677 42.96 -21.22 11.83
C VAL A 677 42.66 -22.56 12.48
N GLY A 678 43.12 -23.64 11.88
CA GLY A 678 42.95 -25.02 12.38
C GLY A 678 44.19 -25.46 13.15
N GLY A 679 43.97 -26.04 14.34
CA GLY A 679 45.01 -26.69 15.13
C GLY A 679 45.44 -28.05 14.55
N PRO A 680 46.44 -28.73 15.16
CA PRO A 680 47.02 -29.94 14.59
C PRO A 680 46.00 -31.07 14.37
N GLY A 681 45.96 -31.62 13.15
CA GLY A 681 45.00 -32.65 12.74
C GLY A 681 43.55 -32.19 12.53
N ALA A 682 43.23 -30.91 12.74
CA ALA A 682 41.87 -30.38 12.55
C ALA A 682 41.48 -30.33 11.06
N LYS A 683 40.21 -30.58 10.74
CA LYS A 683 39.69 -30.64 9.36
C LYS A 683 38.65 -29.56 9.06
N LEU A 684 38.71 -29.01 7.85
CA LEU A 684 37.72 -28.11 7.28
C LEU A 684 37.20 -28.72 5.97
N ARG A 685 35.88 -28.71 5.78
CA ARG A 685 35.21 -29.08 4.52
C ARG A 685 34.42 -27.91 3.99
N ILE A 686 34.50 -27.66 2.68
CA ILE A 686 33.53 -26.82 1.95
C ILE A 686 32.99 -27.66 0.80
N GLN A 687 31.68 -27.90 0.80
CA GLN A 687 30.97 -28.58 -0.28
C GLN A 687 30.12 -27.58 -1.06
N PHE A 688 30.19 -27.68 -2.38
CA PHE A 688 29.45 -26.88 -3.33
C PHE A 688 28.45 -27.77 -4.08
N CYS A 689 27.24 -27.24 -4.30
CA CYS A 689 26.15 -27.92 -5.01
C CYS A 689 25.72 -29.25 -4.35
N THR A 690 25.31 -29.21 -3.08
CA THR A 690 24.85 -30.39 -2.32
C THR A 690 23.73 -31.19 -2.99
N ASP A 691 22.80 -30.50 -3.67
CA ASP A 691 21.55 -31.08 -4.21
C ASP A 691 21.41 -30.85 -5.72
N CYS A 692 22.52 -30.57 -6.41
CA CYS A 692 22.50 -30.24 -7.84
C CYS A 692 22.41 -31.50 -8.73
N PRO A 693 21.66 -31.48 -9.85
CA PRO A 693 21.61 -32.59 -10.80
C PRO A 693 22.99 -33.01 -11.30
N GLU A 694 23.24 -34.31 -11.40
CA GLU A 694 24.53 -34.89 -11.81
C GLU A 694 24.84 -34.54 -13.29
N ALA A 695 25.90 -33.76 -13.53
CA ALA A 695 26.27 -33.27 -14.87
C ALA A 695 27.73 -33.61 -15.24
N LYS A 696 27.96 -34.87 -15.59
CA LYS A 696 29.30 -35.52 -15.75
C LYS A 696 30.24 -34.91 -16.76
N GLU A 697 29.73 -34.11 -17.71
CA GLU A 697 30.53 -33.45 -18.75
C GLU A 697 30.89 -31.99 -18.40
N THR A 698 30.53 -31.52 -17.19
CA THR A 698 30.77 -30.12 -16.78
C THR A 698 32.19 -29.97 -16.27
N SER A 699 33.10 -29.44 -17.09
CA SER A 699 34.45 -29.08 -16.62
C SER A 699 34.45 -27.75 -15.86
N GLY A 700 35.37 -27.63 -14.90
CA GLY A 700 35.53 -26.44 -14.11
C GLY A 700 36.80 -26.42 -13.27
N ARG A 701 36.85 -25.47 -12.33
CA ARG A 701 37.99 -25.21 -11.46
C ARG A 701 37.53 -24.94 -10.04
N LEU A 702 38.05 -25.72 -9.10
CA LEU A 702 37.90 -25.50 -7.68
C LEU A 702 39.20 -24.87 -7.15
N ASP A 703 39.13 -23.61 -6.70
CA ASP A 703 40.26 -22.91 -6.11
C ASP A 703 40.19 -22.95 -4.58
N LEU A 704 41.29 -23.31 -3.92
CA LEU A 704 41.48 -23.21 -2.47
C LEU A 704 42.38 -22.02 -2.13
N TYR A 705 41.96 -21.20 -1.18
CA TYR A 705 42.68 -20.01 -0.71
C TYR A 705 43.14 -20.25 0.73
N ALA A 706 44.45 -20.22 0.95
CA ALA A 706 45.08 -20.46 2.26
C ALA A 706 46.24 -19.49 2.50
N LEU A 707 46.77 -19.45 3.72
CA LEU A 707 48.10 -18.88 3.97
C LEU A 707 49.14 -20.01 4.03
N ASP A 708 50.17 -19.90 3.22
CA ASP A 708 51.40 -20.66 3.38
C ASP A 708 52.36 -19.82 4.25
N ALA A 709 53.14 -20.47 5.12
CA ALA A 709 54.02 -19.80 6.09
C ALA A 709 55.42 -20.45 6.15
N PRO A 710 56.47 -19.70 6.55
CA PRO A 710 57.81 -20.25 6.75
C PRO A 710 57.81 -21.42 7.72
N ASP A 711 58.59 -22.46 7.41
CA ASP A 711 58.80 -23.68 8.22
C ASP A 711 57.54 -24.49 8.61
N VAL A 712 56.35 -24.15 8.10
CA VAL A 712 55.11 -24.90 8.32
C VAL A 712 54.92 -25.93 7.19
N ARG A 713 54.63 -27.19 7.56
CA ARG A 713 54.28 -28.23 6.57
C ARG A 713 52.95 -27.88 5.88
N ALA A 714 52.87 -28.07 4.57
CA ALA A 714 51.61 -27.96 3.84
C ALA A 714 50.53 -28.90 4.41
N PRO A 715 49.24 -28.49 4.41
CA PRO A 715 48.15 -29.35 4.85
C PRO A 715 47.88 -30.49 3.86
N ASP A 716 47.29 -31.57 4.35
CA ASP A 716 46.72 -32.62 3.49
C ASP A 716 45.43 -32.07 2.85
N ILE A 717 45.31 -32.13 1.52
CA ILE A 717 44.16 -31.61 0.76
C ILE A 717 43.52 -32.75 -0.02
N ALA A 718 42.21 -32.91 0.12
CA ALA A 718 41.44 -33.88 -0.65
C ALA A 718 40.31 -33.20 -1.44
N ILE A 719 40.09 -33.65 -2.67
CA ILE A 719 39.01 -33.20 -3.57
C ILE A 719 38.09 -34.38 -3.82
N ASP A 720 36.79 -34.22 -3.54
CA ASP A 720 35.76 -35.26 -3.69
C ASP A 720 36.07 -36.61 -3.00
N GLY A 721 36.93 -36.57 -1.98
CA GLY A 721 37.39 -37.72 -1.20
C GLY A 721 38.73 -38.31 -1.66
N GLU A 722 39.25 -37.91 -2.82
CA GLU A 722 40.59 -38.28 -3.29
C GLU A 722 41.64 -37.36 -2.66
N LEU A 723 42.59 -37.94 -1.91
CA LEU A 723 43.73 -37.22 -1.31
C LEU A 723 44.75 -36.88 -2.40
N LEU A 724 45.03 -35.59 -2.57
CA LEU A 724 46.01 -35.11 -3.54
C LEU A 724 47.45 -35.39 -3.07
N PRO A 725 48.41 -35.56 -3.99
CA PRO A 725 49.82 -35.58 -3.63
C PRO A 725 50.25 -34.24 -3.00
N PRO A 726 51.22 -34.23 -2.06
CA PRO A 726 51.73 -33.00 -1.47
C PRO A 726 52.23 -32.01 -2.53
N ASP A 727 51.98 -30.72 -2.29
CA ASP A 727 52.49 -29.64 -3.14
C ASP A 727 54.00 -29.73 -3.36
N ALA A 728 54.45 -29.43 -4.58
CA ALA A 728 55.84 -29.04 -4.78
C ALA A 728 56.15 -27.78 -3.95
N PRO A 729 57.26 -27.73 -3.19
CA PRO A 729 57.63 -26.56 -2.42
C PRO A 729 57.81 -25.33 -3.33
N PRO A 730 57.61 -24.11 -2.81
CA PRO A 730 57.83 -22.89 -3.60
C PRO A 730 59.28 -22.81 -4.10
N PRO A 731 59.53 -22.21 -5.29
CA PRO A 731 60.87 -22.19 -5.91
C PRO A 731 61.96 -21.54 -5.04
N GLU A 732 61.56 -20.63 -4.15
CA GLU A 732 62.39 -20.04 -3.10
C GLU A 732 61.68 -20.23 -1.75
N PRO A 733 62.41 -20.45 -0.64
CA PRO A 733 61.81 -20.55 0.70
C PRO A 733 61.04 -19.28 1.09
N LEU A 734 59.85 -19.44 1.67
CA LEU A 734 59.06 -18.31 2.17
C LEU A 734 59.79 -17.64 3.35
N THR A 735 59.97 -16.32 3.27
CA THR A 735 60.54 -15.50 4.35
C THR A 735 59.49 -14.85 5.25
N ALA A 736 58.23 -14.82 4.79
CA ALA A 736 57.06 -14.35 5.52
C ALA A 736 55.81 -15.14 5.06
N PRO A 737 54.73 -15.20 5.86
CA PRO A 737 53.47 -15.80 5.42
C PRO A 737 52.89 -15.06 4.20
N THR A 738 52.23 -15.80 3.31
CA THR A 738 51.65 -15.26 2.06
C THR A 738 50.38 -15.98 1.66
N VAL A 739 49.52 -15.33 0.86
CA VAL A 739 48.32 -15.98 0.32
C VAL A 739 48.71 -16.93 -0.81
N ARG A 740 48.40 -18.22 -0.63
CA ARG A 740 48.52 -19.24 -1.66
C ARG A 740 47.13 -19.58 -2.20
N ILE A 741 47.01 -19.54 -3.52
CA ILE A 741 45.82 -19.95 -4.26
C ILE A 741 46.20 -21.23 -5.00
N ARG A 742 45.48 -22.32 -4.73
CA ARG A 742 45.68 -23.65 -5.32
C ARG A 742 44.48 -23.94 -6.21
N SER A 743 44.71 -24.22 -7.50
CA SER A 743 43.65 -24.45 -8.48
C SER A 743 43.60 -25.90 -8.91
N PHE A 744 42.46 -26.55 -8.70
CA PHE A 744 42.23 -27.95 -9.07
C PHE A 744 41.24 -28.03 -10.24
N PRO A 745 41.57 -28.70 -11.36
CA PRO A 745 40.59 -29.01 -12.38
C PRO A 745 39.58 -30.02 -11.81
N VAL A 746 38.29 -29.79 -12.06
CA VAL A 746 37.20 -30.64 -11.58
C VAL A 746 36.20 -30.92 -12.69
N THR A 747 35.53 -32.07 -12.64
CA THR A 747 34.56 -32.50 -13.64
C THR A 747 33.30 -33.01 -12.93
N GLY A 748 32.19 -32.31 -13.10
CA GLY A 748 30.93 -32.59 -12.42
C GLY A 748 30.17 -31.32 -12.03
N SER A 749 29.10 -31.51 -11.27
CA SER A 749 28.22 -30.42 -10.79
C SER A 749 28.24 -30.22 -9.29
N SER A 750 28.85 -31.13 -8.51
CA SER A 750 28.94 -31.09 -7.05
C SER A 750 30.37 -31.42 -6.65
N HIS A 751 31.01 -30.57 -5.85
CA HIS A 751 32.42 -30.71 -5.49
C HIS A 751 32.69 -30.33 -4.03
N THR A 752 33.58 -31.08 -3.39
CA THR A 752 34.02 -30.90 -2.00
C THR A 752 35.53 -30.74 -1.92
N VAL A 753 35.99 -29.71 -1.21
CA VAL A 753 37.38 -29.63 -0.74
C VAL A 753 37.42 -29.91 0.76
N GLU A 754 38.21 -30.91 1.16
CA GLU A 754 38.64 -31.12 2.55
C GLU A 754 40.10 -30.66 2.71
N VAL A 755 40.37 -29.92 3.78
CA VAL A 755 41.72 -29.53 4.21
C VAL A 755 41.93 -30.07 5.62
N THR A 756 42.96 -30.88 5.80
CA THR A 756 43.38 -31.43 7.11
C THR A 756 44.71 -30.81 7.53
N ALA A 757 44.76 -30.24 8.72
CA ALA A 757 45.98 -29.66 9.29
C ALA A 757 47.03 -30.75 9.58
N PRO A 758 48.34 -30.44 9.46
CA PRO A 758 49.41 -31.37 9.87
C PRO A 758 49.27 -31.81 11.33
N LYS A 759 49.81 -32.99 11.68
CA LYS A 759 49.79 -33.49 13.08
C LYS A 759 50.73 -32.72 14.03
N ASP A 760 51.57 -31.86 13.46
CA ASP A 760 52.68 -31.14 14.07
C ASP A 760 52.66 -29.62 13.73
N GLY A 761 51.56 -29.10 13.18
CA GLY A 761 51.43 -27.69 12.81
C GLY A 761 50.00 -27.24 12.54
N ASN A 762 49.80 -25.92 12.47
CA ASN A 762 48.50 -25.30 12.19
C ASN A 762 48.32 -25.05 10.68
N VAL A 763 47.06 -24.93 10.24
CA VAL A 763 46.71 -24.45 8.89
C VAL A 763 45.87 -23.18 8.97
N THR A 764 46.04 -22.24 8.04
CA THR A 764 45.12 -21.10 7.90
C THR A 764 44.42 -21.12 6.54
N VAL A 765 43.11 -21.33 6.54
CA VAL A 765 42.27 -21.37 5.33
C VAL A 765 41.44 -20.07 5.25
N LEU A 766 41.42 -19.46 4.07
CA LEU A 766 40.68 -18.22 3.80
C LEU A 766 39.31 -18.52 3.19
N GLY A 767 39.24 -19.52 2.30
CA GLY A 767 38.02 -19.96 1.64
C GLY A 767 38.29 -20.83 0.41
N ALA A 768 37.24 -21.10 -0.36
CA ALA A 768 37.33 -21.79 -1.64
C ALA A 768 36.39 -21.13 -2.66
N SER A 769 36.62 -21.33 -3.96
CA SER A 769 35.70 -20.88 -5.02
C SER A 769 35.54 -21.92 -6.13
N LEU A 770 34.30 -22.21 -6.51
CA LEU A 770 33.98 -23.07 -7.66
C LEU A 770 33.52 -22.24 -8.86
N GLU A 771 34.25 -22.34 -9.97
CA GLU A 771 33.85 -21.87 -11.30
C GLU A 771 33.73 -23.05 -12.27
N TYR A 772 32.89 -22.92 -13.29
CA TYR A 772 32.80 -23.85 -14.41
C TYR A 772 33.28 -23.17 -15.70
N ASP A 773 33.76 -23.95 -16.66
CA ASP A 773 34.15 -23.43 -17.99
C ASP A 773 32.92 -23.04 -18.84
N THR A 774 31.72 -23.40 -18.39
CA THR A 774 30.44 -23.05 -19.01
C THR A 774 30.24 -21.52 -19.06
N PRO A 775 30.03 -20.91 -20.23
CA PRO A 775 29.85 -19.46 -20.37
C PRO A 775 28.68 -18.92 -19.54
N GLY A 776 28.92 -17.88 -18.73
CA GLY A 776 27.90 -17.32 -17.85
C GLY A 776 28.42 -16.33 -16.82
N VAL A 777 27.58 -16.00 -15.84
CA VAL A 777 27.89 -15.10 -14.73
C VAL A 777 28.44 -15.88 -13.53
N VAL A 778 29.50 -15.36 -12.91
CA VAL A 778 29.91 -15.69 -11.53
C VAL A 778 29.67 -14.45 -10.66
N TYR A 779 29.12 -14.66 -9.46
CA TYR A 779 28.80 -13.57 -8.54
C TYR A 779 29.34 -13.89 -7.14
N ASP A 780 30.53 -13.37 -6.84
CA ASP A 780 31.19 -13.51 -5.53
C ASP A 780 30.56 -12.59 -4.48
N ALA A 781 30.30 -13.13 -3.29
CA ALA A 781 29.67 -12.41 -2.17
C ALA A 781 30.69 -12.22 -1.04
N LEU A 782 31.40 -11.09 -1.09
CA LEU A 782 32.60 -10.80 -0.29
C LEU A 782 32.25 -9.88 0.90
N GLY A 783 31.38 -10.36 1.79
CA GLY A 783 30.85 -9.58 2.90
C GLY A 783 31.46 -9.90 4.26
N LEU A 784 31.61 -8.87 5.11
CA LEU A 784 31.99 -9.02 6.53
C LEU A 784 30.98 -8.31 7.47
N PRO A 785 30.35 -9.01 8.44
CA PRO A 785 29.45 -8.37 9.40
C PRO A 785 30.16 -7.29 10.24
N GLY A 786 29.52 -6.13 10.42
CA GLY A 786 30.06 -5.00 11.18
C GLY A 786 31.14 -4.17 10.47
N ALA A 787 31.66 -4.63 9.33
CA ALA A 787 32.75 -3.96 8.62
C ALA A 787 32.36 -2.62 7.98
N THR A 788 33.39 -1.81 7.75
CA THR A 788 33.38 -0.57 6.98
C THR A 788 34.34 -0.71 5.81
N ALA A 789 34.31 0.13 4.77
CA ALA A 789 35.31 -0.01 3.70
C ALA A 789 36.74 0.29 4.21
N SER A 790 36.89 1.08 5.29
CA SER A 790 38.15 1.23 6.04
C SER A 790 38.68 -0.10 6.60
N THR A 791 37.80 -1.07 6.91
CA THR A 791 38.19 -2.42 7.34
C THR A 791 38.86 -3.18 6.20
N LEU A 792 38.37 -3.02 4.96
CA LEU A 792 39.02 -3.56 3.76
C LEU A 792 40.31 -2.81 3.40
N GLY A 793 40.33 -1.49 3.58
CA GLY A 793 41.53 -0.66 3.40
C GLY A 793 42.67 -0.94 4.40
N ALA A 794 42.36 -1.54 5.55
CA ALA A 794 43.35 -1.92 6.57
C ALA A 794 43.89 -3.36 6.41
N MET A 795 43.35 -4.17 5.49
CA MET A 795 43.93 -5.48 5.15
C MET A 795 45.23 -5.31 4.35
N ASP A 796 46.07 -6.35 4.29
CA ASP A 796 47.23 -6.30 3.38
C ASP A 796 46.80 -6.12 1.92
N ALA A 797 47.35 -5.09 1.28
CA ALA A 797 46.95 -4.65 -0.05
C ALA A 797 47.33 -5.68 -1.13
N ALA A 798 48.51 -6.30 -1.02
CA ALA A 798 48.99 -7.27 -2.00
C ALA A 798 48.18 -8.58 -1.93
N ALA A 799 47.86 -9.05 -0.72
CA ALA A 799 46.99 -10.19 -0.47
C ALA A 799 45.57 -9.98 -1.01
N VAL A 800 44.99 -8.79 -0.83
CA VAL A 800 43.66 -8.45 -1.40
C VAL A 800 43.72 -8.41 -2.94
N ASP A 801 44.74 -7.77 -3.50
CA ASP A 801 44.84 -7.59 -4.96
C ASP A 801 45.14 -8.90 -5.69
N ALA A 802 46.02 -9.75 -5.14
CA ALA A 802 46.29 -11.09 -5.69
C ALA A 802 45.06 -12.00 -5.66
N GLN A 803 44.27 -11.95 -4.57
CA GLN A 803 43.02 -12.69 -4.48
C GLN A 803 41.97 -12.16 -5.46
N LEU A 804 41.76 -10.84 -5.56
CA LEU A 804 40.79 -10.29 -6.51
C LEU A 804 41.20 -10.52 -7.98
N ALA A 805 42.50 -10.48 -8.29
CA ALA A 805 43.00 -10.79 -9.63
C ALA A 805 42.69 -12.23 -10.04
N SER A 806 42.79 -13.22 -9.13
CA SER A 806 42.41 -14.62 -9.45
C SER A 806 40.91 -14.78 -9.74
N ARG A 807 40.07 -13.97 -9.10
CA ARG A 807 38.61 -13.89 -9.35
C ARG A 807 38.26 -13.17 -10.65
N ARG A 808 39.20 -12.45 -11.28
CA ARG A 808 39.03 -11.77 -12.59
C ARG A 808 37.71 -10.97 -12.71
N PRO A 809 37.32 -10.11 -11.75
CA PRO A 809 36.03 -9.43 -11.82
C PRO A 809 35.98 -8.47 -13.01
N ASP A 810 34.86 -8.45 -13.73
CA ASP A 810 34.53 -7.40 -14.69
C ASP A 810 33.90 -6.20 -13.98
N LEU A 811 33.14 -6.45 -12.91
CA LEU A 811 32.46 -5.46 -12.08
C LEU A 811 32.75 -5.68 -10.59
N LEU A 812 33.26 -4.63 -9.92
CA LEU A 812 33.35 -4.52 -8.47
C LEU A 812 32.12 -3.78 -7.93
N VAL A 813 31.39 -4.38 -6.99
CA VAL A 813 30.23 -3.75 -6.33
C VAL A 813 30.58 -3.47 -4.87
N PHE A 814 30.45 -2.23 -4.41
CA PHE A 814 30.82 -1.81 -3.05
C PHE A 814 29.57 -1.46 -2.25
N TRP A 815 29.19 -2.30 -1.27
CA TRP A 815 28.03 -2.08 -0.39
C TRP A 815 28.43 -1.98 1.08
N TYR A 816 28.88 -0.77 1.44
CA TYR A 816 29.21 -0.35 2.80
C TYR A 816 28.38 0.89 3.17
N GLY A 817 28.79 1.70 4.15
CA GLY A 817 28.07 2.89 4.58
C GLY A 817 27.10 2.65 5.74
N THR A 818 26.49 1.47 5.84
CA THR A 818 25.53 1.16 6.93
C THR A 818 26.17 1.24 8.31
N ASN A 819 27.44 0.86 8.47
CA ASN A 819 28.10 0.90 9.78
C ASN A 819 28.73 2.27 10.07
N GLU A 820 29.21 2.94 9.03
CA GLU A 820 29.68 4.33 9.04
C GLU A 820 28.55 5.29 9.49
N ALA A 821 27.34 5.12 8.96
CA ALA A 821 26.17 5.93 9.33
C ALA A 821 25.78 5.83 10.82
N GLY A 822 26.19 4.76 11.50
CA GLY A 822 25.99 4.56 12.93
C GLY A 822 27.01 5.26 13.83
N ARG A 823 28.11 5.81 13.30
CA ARG A 823 29.16 6.49 14.07
C ARG A 823 28.80 7.96 14.27
N PRO A 824 28.72 8.50 15.51
CA PRO A 824 28.46 9.93 15.72
C PRO A 824 29.55 10.83 15.12
N ASP A 825 30.81 10.49 15.37
CA ASP A 825 31.97 11.34 15.05
C ASP A 825 32.59 11.01 13.68
N LEU A 826 31.75 10.87 12.65
CA LEU A 826 32.19 10.46 11.31
C LEU A 826 32.73 11.64 10.48
N ASP A 827 34.05 11.72 10.31
CA ASP A 827 34.66 12.66 9.35
C ASP A 827 34.32 12.28 7.91
N ALA A 828 33.45 13.09 7.28
CA ALA A 828 33.06 12.98 5.88
C ALA A 828 34.24 13.17 4.90
N SER A 829 35.24 13.97 5.28
CA SER A 829 36.40 14.30 4.44
C SER A 829 37.39 13.14 4.40
N ALA A 830 37.68 12.53 5.56
CA ALA A 830 38.39 11.25 5.62
C ALA A 830 37.62 10.16 4.87
N LEU A 831 36.32 9.98 5.15
CA LEU A 831 35.49 9.00 4.46
C LEU A 831 35.57 9.14 2.94
N ARG A 832 35.43 10.36 2.40
CA ARG A 832 35.50 10.62 0.96
C ARG A 832 36.85 10.25 0.38
N ARG A 833 37.95 10.74 0.97
CA ARG A 833 39.32 10.45 0.53
C ARG A 833 39.61 8.95 0.53
N ASP A 834 39.45 8.32 1.70
CA ASP A 834 39.95 6.98 1.97
C ASP A 834 39.15 5.92 1.16
N TYR A 835 37.84 6.13 0.97
CA TYR A 835 37.06 5.32 0.02
C TYR A 835 37.51 5.53 -1.43
N THR A 836 37.69 6.78 -1.87
CA THR A 836 38.03 7.08 -3.28
C THR A 836 39.38 6.47 -3.66
N GLU A 837 40.36 6.55 -2.75
CA GLU A 837 41.66 5.90 -2.88
C GLU A 837 41.54 4.37 -2.96
N LEU A 838 40.79 3.75 -2.03
CA LEU A 838 40.54 2.30 -2.00
C LEU A 838 39.87 1.80 -3.28
N LEU A 839 38.79 2.45 -3.72
CA LEU A 839 38.07 2.08 -4.95
C LEU A 839 38.98 2.23 -6.17
N THR A 840 39.73 3.34 -6.27
CA THR A 840 40.66 3.57 -7.38
C THR A 840 41.77 2.51 -7.42
N ARG A 841 42.32 2.13 -6.25
CA ARG A 841 43.32 1.05 -6.12
C ARG A 841 42.75 -0.29 -6.63
N LEU A 842 41.58 -0.70 -6.13
CA LEU A 842 40.97 -1.99 -6.46
C LEU A 842 40.54 -2.09 -7.93
N ARG A 843 40.03 -0.99 -8.52
CA ARG A 843 39.81 -0.91 -9.98
C ARG A 843 41.11 -1.11 -10.76
N LYS A 844 42.18 -0.42 -10.37
CA LYS A 844 43.49 -0.51 -11.04
C LYS A 844 44.11 -1.91 -10.95
N ALA A 845 43.95 -2.58 -9.80
CA ALA A 845 44.46 -3.93 -9.57
C ALA A 845 43.72 -5.01 -10.39
N THR A 846 42.45 -4.77 -10.76
CA THR A 846 41.59 -5.76 -11.43
C THR A 846 41.22 -5.42 -12.87
N ASN A 847 41.42 -4.16 -13.31
CA ASN A 847 40.87 -3.56 -14.53
C ASN A 847 39.32 -3.52 -14.59
N ALA A 848 38.66 -3.76 -13.46
CA ALA A 848 37.20 -3.82 -13.37
C ALA A 848 36.52 -2.44 -13.48
N GLU A 849 35.27 -2.47 -13.93
CA GLU A 849 34.30 -1.39 -13.70
C GLU A 849 33.75 -1.45 -12.27
N CYS A 850 33.03 -0.42 -11.85
CA CYS A 850 32.60 -0.31 -10.46
C CYS A 850 31.22 0.33 -10.25
N LEU A 851 30.57 -0.15 -9.20
CA LEU A 851 29.29 0.33 -8.69
C LEU A 851 29.42 0.54 -7.17
N VAL A 852 28.99 1.70 -6.69
CA VAL A 852 28.82 1.98 -5.25
C VAL A 852 27.34 1.88 -4.89
N MET A 853 27.02 1.05 -3.91
CA MET A 853 25.69 0.94 -3.32
C MET A 853 25.66 1.73 -2.01
N GLY A 854 24.75 2.69 -1.89
CA GLY A 854 24.53 3.46 -0.66
C GLY A 854 23.96 2.61 0.49
N PRO A 855 24.05 3.09 1.74
CA PRO A 855 23.51 2.38 2.91
C PRO A 855 22.01 2.13 2.76
N THR A 856 21.52 1.10 3.47
CA THR A 856 20.09 0.94 3.73
C THR A 856 19.57 2.10 4.59
N ASP A 857 18.25 2.25 4.67
CA ASP A 857 17.66 3.14 5.69
C ASP A 857 18.02 2.60 7.08
N ARG A 858 18.90 3.33 7.80
CA ARG A 858 19.40 2.93 9.12
C ARG A 858 18.89 3.86 10.20
N LEU A 859 18.33 3.26 11.23
CA LEU A 859 17.75 3.96 12.36
C LEU A 859 18.47 3.61 13.67
N THR A 860 18.23 4.44 14.69
CA THR A 860 18.63 4.21 16.08
C THR A 860 17.43 4.39 16.99
N GLN A 861 17.32 3.56 18.03
CA GLN A 861 16.24 3.63 19.01
C GLN A 861 16.77 4.16 20.35
N ASP A 862 16.06 5.10 20.97
CA ASP A 862 16.39 5.59 22.31
C ASP A 862 15.89 4.66 23.42
N ALA A 863 16.27 4.93 24.67
CA ALA A 863 15.87 4.15 25.84
C ALA A 863 14.34 4.17 26.13
N ASN A 864 13.58 5.05 25.47
CA ASN A 864 12.12 5.14 25.55
C ASN A 864 11.42 4.40 24.39
N GLY A 865 12.19 3.75 23.50
CA GLY A 865 11.68 3.08 22.30
C GLY A 865 11.44 4.00 21.10
N ARG A 866 11.84 5.28 21.15
CA ARG A 866 11.64 6.24 20.05
C ARG A 866 12.69 6.05 18.97
N TRP A 867 12.26 6.00 17.71
CA TRP A 867 13.14 5.89 16.55
C TRP A 867 13.64 7.25 16.04
N SER A 868 14.92 7.29 15.68
CA SER A 868 15.66 8.39 15.05
C SER A 868 16.44 7.86 13.84
N GLU A 869 16.80 8.74 12.90
CA GLU A 869 17.77 8.42 11.84
C GLU A 869 19.14 8.18 12.47
N ALA A 870 19.97 7.30 11.91
CA ALA A 870 21.30 7.04 12.46
C ALA A 870 22.21 8.31 12.39
N PRO A 871 23.08 8.56 13.39
CA PRO A 871 23.72 9.88 13.60
C PRO A 871 24.42 10.49 12.38
N SER A 872 25.11 9.67 11.58
CA SER A 872 25.86 10.11 10.41
C SER A 872 25.25 9.64 9.09
N LEU A 873 23.99 9.22 9.06
CA LEU A 873 23.31 8.82 7.82
C LEU A 873 23.30 9.97 6.79
N ALA A 874 23.11 11.22 7.23
CA ALA A 874 23.23 12.41 6.38
C ALA A 874 24.63 12.56 5.76
N SER A 875 25.68 12.30 6.55
CA SER A 875 27.08 12.38 6.12
C SER A 875 27.40 11.32 5.06
N VAL A 876 27.01 10.07 5.30
CA VAL A 876 27.23 8.95 4.37
C VAL A 876 26.45 9.14 3.07
N LEU A 877 25.16 9.49 3.13
CA LEU A 877 24.32 9.69 1.94
C LEU A 877 24.82 10.85 1.06
N ASN A 878 25.33 11.94 1.65
CA ASN A 878 25.94 13.02 0.86
C ASN A 878 27.34 12.68 0.32
N THR A 879 28.08 11.79 0.99
CA THR A 879 29.47 11.47 0.65
C THR A 879 29.60 10.38 -0.42
N LEU A 880 28.86 9.27 -0.31
CA LEU A 880 29.03 8.12 -1.22
C LEU A 880 28.70 8.40 -2.70
N PRO A 881 27.73 9.26 -3.07
CA PRO A 881 27.55 9.67 -4.47
C PRO A 881 28.75 10.43 -5.03
N GLN A 882 29.44 11.23 -4.19
CA GLN A 882 30.64 11.97 -4.59
C GLN A 882 31.84 11.02 -4.71
N VAL A 883 32.02 10.10 -3.76
CA VAL A 883 33.00 9.01 -3.86
C VAL A 883 32.82 8.22 -5.16
N ALA A 884 31.59 7.82 -5.49
CA ALA A 884 31.30 7.10 -6.72
C ALA A 884 31.68 7.91 -7.96
N LYS A 885 31.34 9.20 -7.98
CA LYS A 885 31.71 10.13 -9.06
C LYS A 885 33.23 10.28 -9.19
N ASP A 886 33.93 10.58 -8.09
CA ASP A 886 35.38 10.81 -8.06
C ASP A 886 36.16 9.55 -8.45
N ALA A 887 35.72 8.38 -7.99
CA ALA A 887 36.30 7.08 -8.31
C ALA A 887 35.88 6.53 -9.69
N GLY A 888 35.06 7.25 -10.46
CA GLY A 888 34.59 6.86 -11.80
C GLY A 888 33.71 5.62 -11.82
N CYS A 889 32.77 5.53 -10.87
CA CYS A 889 31.83 4.43 -10.65
C CYS A 889 30.37 4.85 -10.88
N ALA A 890 29.51 3.87 -11.15
CA ALA A 890 28.07 4.03 -11.03
C ALA A 890 27.67 4.15 -9.54
N TYR A 891 26.50 4.75 -9.27
CA TYR A 891 25.95 4.86 -7.91
C TYR A 891 24.50 4.37 -7.85
N TRP A 892 24.14 3.64 -6.79
CA TRP A 892 22.76 3.23 -6.51
C TRP A 892 22.42 3.44 -5.04
N SER A 893 21.38 4.22 -4.73
CA SER A 893 20.92 4.34 -3.33
C SER A 893 19.98 3.20 -2.96
N THR A 894 20.43 2.31 -2.08
CA THR A 894 19.55 1.26 -1.53
C THR A 894 18.46 1.84 -0.64
N ARG A 895 18.74 2.92 0.11
CA ARG A 895 17.73 3.68 0.86
C ARG A 895 16.64 4.25 -0.03
N ALA A 896 16.98 4.90 -1.16
CA ALA A 896 15.97 5.39 -2.10
C ALA A 896 15.11 4.23 -2.65
N ALA A 897 15.73 3.11 -3.02
CA ALA A 897 15.05 1.91 -3.50
C ALA A 897 14.18 1.19 -2.44
N MET A 898 14.47 1.38 -1.15
CA MET A 898 13.60 0.95 -0.05
C MET A 898 12.36 1.85 0.12
N GLY A 899 12.33 3.02 -0.53
CA GLY A 899 11.29 4.04 -0.36
C GLY A 899 11.76 5.25 0.46
N GLY A 900 13.06 5.49 0.57
CA GLY A 900 13.66 6.67 1.19
C GLY A 900 13.51 6.72 2.71
N GLU A 901 13.30 7.93 3.23
CA GLU A 901 13.23 8.30 4.65
C GLU A 901 12.27 7.41 5.47
N ARG A 902 12.80 6.78 6.54
CA ARG A 902 12.09 5.87 7.45
C ARG A 902 11.46 4.66 6.78
N SER A 903 11.97 4.27 5.61
CA SER A 903 11.55 3.04 4.94
C SER A 903 11.78 1.80 5.81
N MET A 904 12.81 1.77 6.65
CA MET A 904 13.03 0.67 7.60
C MET A 904 11.82 0.45 8.53
N LEU A 905 11.21 1.52 9.07
CA LEU A 905 9.98 1.38 9.87
C LEU A 905 8.77 0.92 9.04
N ARG A 906 8.69 1.27 7.75
CA ARG A 906 7.64 0.74 6.86
C ARG A 906 7.87 -0.75 6.57
N TRP A 907 9.12 -1.14 6.32
CA TRP A 907 9.53 -2.52 6.05
C TRP A 907 9.34 -3.43 7.27
N GLN A 908 9.64 -2.96 8.48
CA GLN A 908 9.32 -3.66 9.75
C GLN A 908 7.82 -3.90 9.96
N ARG A 909 6.95 -2.99 9.46
CA ARG A 909 5.49 -3.03 9.65
C ARG A 909 4.73 -3.71 8.50
N THR A 910 5.43 -4.17 7.46
CA THR A 910 4.85 -4.94 6.35
C THR A 910 4.49 -6.36 6.83
N GLN A 911 3.56 -7.04 6.13
CA GLN A 911 3.34 -8.48 6.30
C GLN A 911 3.53 -9.20 4.94
N PRO A 912 4.47 -10.17 4.83
CA PRO A 912 5.52 -10.49 5.80
C PRO A 912 6.43 -9.28 6.09
N ALA A 913 7.11 -9.29 7.24
CA ALA A 913 8.04 -8.22 7.59
C ALA A 913 9.26 -8.26 6.66
N LEU A 914 9.70 -7.08 6.21
CA LEU A 914 10.82 -6.91 5.28
C LEU A 914 12.08 -6.35 5.98
N GLY A 915 11.90 -5.73 7.15
CA GLY A 915 12.98 -5.23 8.01
C GLY A 915 12.97 -5.93 9.37
N HIS A 916 14.15 -6.21 9.91
CA HIS A 916 14.28 -6.68 11.29
C HIS A 916 14.04 -5.54 12.29
N ALA A 917 13.63 -5.91 13.51
CA ALA A 917 13.30 -4.96 14.58
C ALA A 917 14.50 -4.16 15.12
N ASP A 918 15.72 -4.43 14.65
CA ASP A 918 16.94 -3.72 15.05
C ASP A 918 17.11 -2.34 14.36
N GLY A 919 16.34 -2.07 13.30
CA GLY A 919 16.43 -0.83 12.54
C GLY A 919 17.62 -0.76 11.58
N VAL A 920 18.25 -1.90 11.28
CA VAL A 920 19.46 -2.00 10.44
C VAL A 920 19.35 -3.08 9.37
N HIS A 921 18.94 -4.30 9.73
CA HIS A 921 19.00 -5.46 8.82
C HIS A 921 17.64 -5.77 8.18
N LEU A 922 17.69 -6.43 7.01
CA LEU A 922 16.51 -6.88 6.28
C LEU A 922 16.25 -8.38 6.52
N THR A 923 15.01 -8.80 6.39
CA THR A 923 14.64 -10.23 6.36
C THR A 923 15.02 -10.85 5.00
N PRO A 924 14.99 -12.18 4.83
CA PRO A 924 15.19 -12.81 3.51
C PRO A 924 14.25 -12.25 2.43
N GLU A 925 12.98 -12.03 2.79
CA GLU A 925 11.96 -11.42 1.92
C GLU A 925 12.29 -9.96 1.59
N GLY A 926 12.83 -9.21 2.56
CA GLY A 926 13.34 -7.85 2.35
C GLY A 926 14.52 -7.82 1.39
N TYR A 927 15.53 -8.66 1.60
CA TYR A 927 16.68 -8.76 0.69
C TYR A 927 16.25 -9.18 -0.71
N ALA A 928 15.32 -10.12 -0.86
CA ALA A 928 14.76 -10.52 -2.15
C ALA A 928 14.01 -9.35 -2.85
N ARG A 929 13.18 -8.59 -2.12
CA ARG A 929 12.50 -7.40 -2.67
C ARG A 929 13.50 -6.32 -3.12
N LEU A 930 14.58 -6.10 -2.36
CA LEU A 930 15.61 -5.13 -2.69
C LEU A 930 16.49 -5.59 -3.87
N ALA A 931 16.87 -6.88 -3.92
CA ALA A 931 17.57 -7.50 -5.04
C ALA A 931 16.74 -7.43 -6.33
N GLY A 932 15.43 -7.63 -6.25
CA GLY A 932 14.51 -7.45 -7.36
C GLY A 932 14.41 -5.98 -7.84
N ALA A 933 14.54 -4.99 -6.95
CA ALA A 933 14.63 -3.58 -7.34
C ALA A 933 15.94 -3.29 -8.08
N PHE A 934 17.08 -3.65 -7.47
CA PHE A 934 18.41 -3.48 -8.06
C PHE A 934 18.50 -4.13 -9.45
N SER A 935 18.09 -5.40 -9.57
CA SER A 935 18.23 -6.16 -10.80
C SER A 935 17.37 -5.60 -11.93
N ARG A 936 16.19 -5.02 -11.63
CA ARG A 936 15.38 -4.32 -12.65
C ARG A 936 16.08 -3.08 -13.18
N GLU A 937 16.63 -2.26 -12.29
CA GLU A 937 17.29 -1.00 -12.68
C GLU A 937 18.60 -1.26 -13.44
N LEU A 938 19.41 -2.22 -12.99
CA LEU A 938 20.61 -2.68 -13.69
C LEU A 938 20.28 -3.22 -15.09
N LEU A 939 19.23 -4.05 -15.22
CA LEU A 939 18.81 -4.57 -16.52
C LEU A 939 18.16 -3.50 -17.42
N THR A 940 17.50 -2.48 -16.84
CA THR A 940 16.97 -1.35 -17.62
C THR A 940 18.08 -0.47 -18.18
N ALA A 941 19.14 -0.22 -17.39
CA ALA A 941 20.34 0.47 -17.88
C ALA A 941 21.04 -0.35 -18.98
N TYR A 942 21.17 -1.66 -18.81
CA TYR A 942 21.68 -2.57 -19.84
C TYR A 942 20.84 -2.55 -21.14
N GLU A 943 19.50 -2.55 -21.06
CA GLU A 943 18.64 -2.43 -22.25
C GLU A 943 18.79 -1.07 -22.95
N ALA A 944 18.96 0.02 -22.19
CA ALA A 944 19.23 1.34 -22.75
C ALA A 944 20.56 1.37 -23.51
N HIS A 945 21.65 0.86 -22.89
CA HIS A 945 22.96 0.70 -23.52
C HIS A 945 22.88 -0.18 -24.77
N LYS A 946 22.16 -1.31 -24.70
CA LYS A 946 22.00 -2.23 -25.84
C LYS A 946 21.33 -1.55 -27.04
N LYS A 947 20.33 -0.68 -26.79
CA LYS A 947 19.60 0.12 -27.79
C LYS A 947 20.39 1.31 -28.35
N ALA A 948 21.26 1.94 -27.56
CA ALA A 948 22.05 3.10 -27.97
C ALA A 948 23.06 2.80 -29.10
N GLY A 949 23.39 1.51 -29.30
CA GLY A 949 24.42 1.09 -30.26
C GLY A 949 25.84 1.20 -29.68
N PRO A 950 26.88 0.89 -30.46
CA PRO A 950 28.26 1.18 -30.04
C PRO A 950 28.43 2.70 -29.97
N THR A 951 28.71 3.23 -28.78
CA THR A 951 28.99 4.65 -28.60
C THR A 951 30.24 5.03 -29.38
N SER A 952 30.10 5.97 -30.32
CA SER A 952 31.24 6.59 -30.98
C SER A 952 32.08 7.29 -29.92
N ARG A 953 33.31 6.83 -29.69
CA ARG A 953 34.27 7.57 -28.88
C ARG A 953 34.47 8.95 -29.51
N VAL A 954 34.03 9.99 -28.82
CA VAL A 954 34.66 11.29 -28.96
C VAL A 954 36.00 11.17 -28.24
N GLU A 955 37.06 11.01 -29.01
CA GLU A 955 38.42 11.11 -28.48
C GLU A 955 38.73 12.60 -28.34
N ASP A 956 38.45 13.15 -27.17
CA ASP A 956 38.91 14.49 -26.78
C ASP A 956 40.45 14.52 -26.77
N ASN A 957 41.01 15.60 -27.30
CA ASN A 957 42.39 15.70 -27.79
C ASN A 957 43.09 16.92 -27.15
#